data_AF-A0A4V1T345-F1
#
_entry.id   AF-A0A4V1T345-F1
#
_cell.length_a   1.000
_cell.length_b   1.000
_cell.length_c   1.000
_cell.angle_alpha   90.00
_cell.angle_beta   90.00
_cell.angle_gamma   90.00
#
_symmetry.space_group_name_H-M   'P 1'
#
loop_
_entity.id
_entity.type
_entity.pdbx_description
1 polymer ?
#
loop_
_entity_poly.entity_id
_entity_poly.type
_entity_poly.pdbx_seq_one_letter_code
_entity_poly.pdbx_strand_id
1 'polypeptide(L)'
;MKSRAAASSATGPATAMKRLFLMSCRIVVTPTRVARATISPCTMLSSKGNRIQGVRGRSSGPVPPEDVWSGRRKSRLLASLKSADLAQDGNDPPMTLALLRRALEPMTVTAIAGSPETEVLVAQIRSEPYRGVLTVLPDVDRLSSLSPCDLLIAPAAVAEQVLRAAAGRDWAGLLVPDGTVDDAARLRQAARAAGVRLIGPSSLGLAAPRQGLNATAVPVHLAAGSLALVAKSNSVAAGILAWAARRGIGFAGAVVLGEGADVDIADCLDHFGADPSTRTILLAIDGVTDAARFLSSARAAARLKPVLVLKPPRHEPPWPALTHSALIVTSDAAHDAAFHRAGLLRVNDLDELFAAAETLGRARAADAGRLAIVSNGEGLAALATARLRQAGGVDRQLREPAIVRTAQDYRQAVTRLLAESDVDAVLALNAPLVPDDAAACARALAEARSAAPARKPVLAVWLGGGEETAGIFAAAGIPSFATEQDAIVGFQHLTRHALLLKELMATPPVLDEGDQPDIVAATALVERAIAEGRAWLEPDEVAHLLALFRIPALGLAIVADAAGAAEAARAQFAAGRTVALKIVSPDVAHKSDVGGVELDLANEKAVRKAADRMTGRLREKRPEARLTGFMVQPMAHRAKARELIAGFSVDPCFGPVIVFGRGGTAAELIADTHVALPPLDLASAESLIARTRVSRILAAYRDVPAADRRAIAAVLVALGNIAAALPQIRAMDLNPILADANGAVAVDARVVLEPDPGRRRRPAIRPYPGNWTLQLALGGKRFVVRPMKPEDELLIGAMLARVTAEDLRLRFFAPLKSFSHAFLARLTQLDYAREMAFIAIEEGSGDAAGAVRLHADPGHVEAEYAILLRSDLKGIGLGRALMELIIDWAKAETLQRVHSQVLAENGPMLALCRDLGFEVTLDPEEISVRRVALDLREAGGKGPAKRLAAIRSPPNEPDWSTRSG
;
A
#
# COMPACT_ATOMS: atom_id res chain seq x y z
N MET A 1 45.87 9.84 -40.72
CA MET A 1 46.73 8.94 -39.93
C MET A 1 46.77 9.47 -38.49
N LYS A 2 46.18 8.70 -37.56
CA LYS A 2 46.18 8.83 -36.08
C LYS A 2 45.76 10.17 -35.44
N SER A 3 44.51 10.24 -34.95
CA SER A 3 44.13 11.10 -33.81
C SER A 3 43.68 10.23 -32.63
N ARG A 4 44.24 10.50 -31.46
CA ARG A 4 43.99 9.85 -30.16
C ARG A 4 42.53 10.00 -29.74
N ALA A 5 41.85 8.90 -29.44
CA ALA A 5 40.58 8.88 -28.72
C ALA A 5 40.83 8.85 -27.21
N ALA A 6 40.29 9.84 -26.50
CA ALA A 6 40.28 9.91 -25.05
C ALA A 6 39.11 9.07 -24.50
N ALA A 7 39.40 8.23 -23.51
CA ALA A 7 38.41 7.44 -22.79
C ALA A 7 37.58 8.34 -21.85
N SER A 8 36.30 8.56 -22.14
CA SER A 8 35.34 9.07 -21.17
C SER A 8 34.69 7.89 -20.45
N SER A 9 34.85 7.82 -19.13
CA SER A 9 34.21 6.83 -18.26
C SER A 9 32.69 6.94 -18.32
N ALA A 10 32.04 5.97 -18.95
CA ALA A 10 30.60 5.78 -18.96
C ALA A 10 30.10 5.30 -17.59
N THR A 11 29.80 6.23 -16.68
CA THR A 11 28.86 5.99 -15.58
C THR A 11 27.47 6.42 -16.03
N GLY A 12 26.67 5.43 -16.42
CA GLY A 12 25.44 5.59 -17.19
C GLY A 12 24.19 6.13 -16.45
N PRO A 13 23.04 6.16 -17.15
CA PRO A 13 21.77 6.81 -16.75
C PRO A 13 21.15 6.34 -15.42
N ALA A 14 21.59 5.20 -14.87
CA ALA A 14 21.02 4.59 -13.67
C ALA A 14 21.30 5.38 -12.37
N THR A 15 22.36 6.18 -12.32
CA THR A 15 22.72 6.97 -11.12
C THR A 15 21.92 8.27 -11.04
N ALA A 16 21.52 8.84 -12.17
CA ALA A 16 20.65 10.03 -12.22
C ALA A 16 19.22 9.68 -11.78
N MET A 17 18.70 8.52 -12.18
CA MET A 17 17.38 8.04 -11.77
C MET A 17 17.32 7.70 -10.27
N LYS A 18 18.42 7.24 -9.68
CA LYS A 18 18.57 7.03 -8.22
C LYS A 18 18.61 8.32 -7.39
N ARG A 19 19.13 9.43 -7.93
CA ARG A 19 19.07 10.76 -7.27
C ARG A 19 17.68 11.37 -7.37
N LEU A 20 17.02 11.20 -8.51
CA LEU A 20 15.64 11.61 -8.71
C LEU A 20 14.67 10.85 -7.78
N PHE A 21 14.94 9.56 -7.55
CA PHE A 21 14.23 8.70 -6.59
C PHE A 21 14.31 9.20 -5.15
N LEU A 22 15.46 9.75 -4.76
CA LEU A 22 15.62 10.42 -3.46
C LEU A 22 14.89 11.77 -3.43
N MET A 23 14.71 12.47 -4.55
CA MET A 23 14.08 13.81 -4.59
C MET A 23 12.55 13.81 -4.69
N SER A 24 11.93 12.68 -5.06
CA SER A 24 10.47 12.52 -5.04
C SER A 24 9.93 11.99 -3.70
N CYS A 25 10.81 11.50 -2.81
CA CYS A 25 10.44 10.82 -1.55
C CYS A 25 11.42 11.10 -0.38
N ARG A 26 12.10 12.26 -0.29
CA ARG A 26 13.12 12.45 0.76
C ARG A 26 12.52 12.81 2.13
N ILE A 27 12.12 11.77 2.84
CA ILE A 27 12.47 11.66 4.26
C ILE A 27 13.99 11.49 4.34
N VAL A 28 14.64 12.32 5.14
CA VAL A 28 16.10 12.47 5.26
C VAL A 28 16.82 11.13 5.49
N VAL A 29 17.73 10.77 4.58
CA VAL A 29 18.81 9.80 4.85
C VAL A 29 20.13 10.38 4.33
N THR A 30 21.00 10.70 5.28
CA THR A 30 22.41 11.05 5.08
C THR A 30 23.19 9.83 4.58
N PRO A 31 24.02 9.95 3.53
CA PRO A 31 24.98 8.91 3.18
C PRO A 31 26.25 9.06 4.02
N THR A 32 26.48 8.15 4.96
CA THR A 32 27.79 7.97 5.60
C THR A 32 28.80 7.56 4.53
N ARG A 33 29.78 8.44 4.25
CA ARG A 33 30.94 8.10 3.42
C ARG A 33 31.80 7.10 4.17
N VAL A 34 31.77 5.83 3.75
CA VAL A 34 32.81 4.86 4.10
C VAL A 34 34.06 5.21 3.29
N ALA A 35 35.14 5.55 4.00
CA ALA A 35 36.45 5.78 3.41
C ALA A 35 36.90 4.54 2.63
N ARG A 36 37.17 4.70 1.33
CA ARG A 36 37.89 3.69 0.55
C ARG A 36 39.35 3.69 0.96
N ALA A 37 39.75 2.69 1.73
CA ALA A 37 41.15 2.31 1.85
C ALA A 37 41.61 1.70 0.51
N THR A 38 42.52 2.39 -0.17
CA THR A 38 43.22 1.90 -1.34
C THR A 38 44.21 0.82 -0.90
N ILE A 39 43.87 -0.45 -1.12
CA ILE A 39 44.83 -1.56 -1.07
C ILE A 39 45.46 -1.64 -2.47
N SER A 40 46.74 -1.27 -2.59
CA SER A 40 47.55 -1.57 -3.78
C SER A 40 48.06 -3.02 -3.72
N PRO A 41 48.20 -3.72 -4.85
CA PRO A 41 48.66 -5.11 -4.86
C PRO A 41 50.19 -5.19 -4.71
N CYS A 42 50.65 -5.91 -3.70
CA CYS A 42 52.02 -6.42 -3.66
C CYS A 42 52.19 -7.48 -4.76
N THR A 43 53.14 -7.26 -5.67
CA THR A 43 53.74 -8.33 -6.48
C THR A 43 55.23 -8.36 -6.13
N MET A 44 55.70 -9.54 -5.73
CA MET A 44 57.10 -9.83 -5.48
C MET A 44 57.95 -9.61 -6.74
N LEU A 45 59.13 -9.02 -6.59
CA LEU A 45 60.35 -9.41 -7.30
C LEU A 45 61.60 -8.79 -6.64
N SER A 46 62.67 -9.56 -6.72
CA SER A 46 63.87 -9.51 -5.91
C SER A 46 64.91 -8.44 -6.28
N SER A 47 65.77 -8.16 -5.30
CA SER A 47 67.24 -8.12 -5.40
C SER A 47 67.97 -6.76 -5.33
N LYS A 48 69.00 -6.81 -4.47
CA LYS A 48 70.27 -6.05 -4.42
C LYS A 48 70.27 -4.67 -3.76
N GLY A 49 71.04 -4.61 -2.67
CA GLY A 49 71.25 -3.44 -1.83
C GLY A 49 72.14 -2.36 -2.45
N ASN A 50 72.21 -1.21 -1.80
CA ASN A 50 73.46 -0.74 -1.21
C ASN A 50 73.21 0.39 -0.20
N ARG A 51 74.09 0.50 0.79
CA ARG A 51 74.21 1.61 1.74
C ARG A 51 74.70 2.89 1.02
N ILE A 52 74.45 4.07 1.59
CA ILE A 52 75.46 5.02 2.12
C ILE A 52 74.82 6.35 2.55
N GLN A 53 75.48 6.96 3.54
CA GLN A 53 75.18 8.09 4.41
C GLN A 53 75.11 9.48 3.74
N GLY A 54 74.28 10.35 4.34
CA GLY A 54 74.68 11.60 4.99
C GLY A 54 75.05 12.82 4.14
N VAL A 55 74.47 13.98 4.46
CA VAL A 55 75.18 15.22 4.86
C VAL A 55 74.16 16.23 5.45
N ARG A 56 74.58 16.86 6.55
CA ARG A 56 73.90 17.92 7.31
C ARG A 56 74.15 19.31 6.69
N GLY A 57 73.20 20.22 6.85
CA GLY A 57 73.43 21.67 6.83
C GLY A 57 72.41 22.39 7.71
N ARG A 58 72.85 22.90 8.87
CA ARG A 58 72.07 23.68 9.85
C ARG A 58 72.39 25.17 9.70
N SER A 59 71.35 26.01 9.74
CA SER A 59 71.31 27.37 10.32
C SER A 59 69.83 27.78 10.27
N SER A 60 69.15 28.31 11.27
CA SER A 60 69.48 29.04 12.50
C SER A 60 68.24 28.98 13.41
N GLY A 61 68.44 29.23 14.71
CA GLY A 61 67.54 28.88 15.81
C GLY A 61 66.17 29.57 15.90
N PRO A 62 65.41 29.20 16.96
CA PRO A 62 63.97 29.39 17.06
C PRO A 62 63.57 30.63 17.87
N VAL A 63 62.44 31.22 17.52
CA VAL A 63 61.68 32.16 18.37
C VAL A 63 60.22 31.71 18.30
N PRO A 64 59.57 31.35 19.43
CA PRO A 64 58.13 31.07 19.47
C PRO A 64 57.34 32.37 19.69
N PRO A 65 56.04 32.36 19.41
CA PRO A 65 55.15 32.78 20.48
C PRO A 65 53.98 31.82 20.68
N GLU A 66 53.78 31.52 21.97
CA GLU A 66 52.54 31.00 22.54
C GLU A 66 51.36 31.97 22.34
N ASP A 67 50.18 31.36 22.27
CA ASP A 67 48.91 31.76 22.90
C ASP A 67 48.61 33.25 23.10
N VAL A 68 47.61 33.76 22.37
CA VAL A 68 46.37 34.32 22.95
C VAL A 68 45.26 34.24 21.88
N TRP A 69 44.15 33.55 22.20
CA TRP A 69 42.73 33.90 21.93
C TRP A 69 41.82 32.66 22.01
N SER A 70 41.71 32.16 23.24
CA SER A 70 40.46 31.92 23.99
C SER A 70 39.18 31.48 23.25
N GLY A 71 38.72 30.26 23.55
CA GLY A 71 37.67 30.12 24.58
C GLY A 71 36.25 30.64 24.30
N ARG A 72 35.87 30.98 23.07
CA ARG A 72 34.51 31.51 22.79
C ARG A 72 33.72 30.89 21.62
N ARG A 73 34.09 29.71 21.12
CA ARG A 73 33.33 29.01 20.06
C ARG A 73 32.80 27.61 20.39
N LYS A 74 33.24 26.97 21.49
CA LYS A 74 32.61 25.73 21.99
C LYS A 74 31.38 25.99 22.87
N SER A 75 31.27 27.17 23.48
CA SER A 75 30.14 27.52 24.36
C SER A 75 28.88 27.99 23.61
N ARG A 76 28.96 28.39 22.34
CA ARG A 76 27.77 28.76 21.54
C ARG A 76 27.09 27.58 20.85
N LEU A 77 27.82 26.51 20.54
CA LEU A 77 27.27 25.27 19.97
C LEU A 77 26.53 24.42 21.02
N LEU A 78 26.92 24.53 22.29
CA LEU A 78 26.19 23.94 23.43
C LEU A 78 25.07 24.86 23.97
N ALA A 79 25.10 26.15 23.63
CA ALA A 79 24.05 27.10 24.03
C ALA A 79 22.84 27.12 23.06
N SER A 80 23.02 26.82 21.77
CA SER A 80 21.86 26.68 20.85
C SER A 80 21.12 25.35 21.00
N LEU A 81 21.65 24.42 21.80
CA LEU A 81 20.97 23.21 22.27
C LEU A 81 20.34 23.40 23.67
N LYS A 82 20.51 24.58 24.29
CA LYS A 82 19.98 24.91 25.63
C LYS A 82 18.87 25.96 25.63
N SER A 83 18.35 26.38 24.48
CA SER A 83 17.06 27.09 24.40
C SER A 83 15.91 26.10 24.19
N ALA A 84 15.88 25.06 25.02
CA ALA A 84 14.72 24.20 25.26
C ALA A 84 14.19 24.51 26.66
N ASP A 85 13.99 25.80 26.96
CA ASP A 85 13.13 26.20 28.06
C ASP A 85 11.71 26.21 27.50
N LEU A 86 10.98 25.13 27.80
CA LEU A 86 9.53 25.05 28.02
C LEU A 86 9.20 23.59 28.35
N ALA A 87 9.68 23.14 29.51
CA ALA A 87 9.07 22.02 30.23
C ALA A 87 8.09 22.62 31.25
N GLN A 88 6.94 23.08 30.77
CA GLN A 88 5.74 23.39 31.54
C GLN A 88 4.60 23.74 30.57
N ASP A 89 4.18 22.76 29.78
CA ASP A 89 2.82 22.63 29.23
C ASP A 89 2.73 21.22 28.64
N GLY A 90 1.69 20.47 28.99
CA GLY A 90 1.56 19.03 28.74
C GLY A 90 1.50 18.64 27.27
N ASN A 91 2.64 18.61 26.58
CA ASN A 91 2.77 18.25 25.17
C ASN A 91 3.83 17.15 24.98
N ASP A 92 3.42 16.05 24.36
CA ASP A 92 4.26 14.89 24.06
C ASP A 92 5.37 15.22 23.03
N PRO A 93 6.60 14.69 23.18
CA PRO A 93 7.66 14.86 22.20
C PRO A 93 7.32 14.17 20.86
N PRO A 94 7.67 14.76 19.69
CA PRO A 94 7.36 14.17 18.39
C PRO A 94 8.15 12.89 18.15
N MET A 95 7.44 11.78 17.98
CA MET A 95 8.00 10.44 17.74
C MET A 95 8.39 10.27 16.26
N THR A 96 9.68 10.32 15.95
CA THR A 96 10.17 10.36 14.55
C THR A 96 10.65 9.01 14.03
N LEU A 97 10.66 8.84 12.70
CA LEU A 97 11.32 7.72 12.02
C LEU A 97 12.82 7.60 12.34
N ALA A 98 13.48 8.72 12.64
CA ALA A 98 14.88 8.74 13.03
C ALA A 98 15.10 8.01 14.38
N LEU A 99 14.16 8.20 15.32
CA LEU A 99 14.14 7.50 16.60
C LEU A 99 13.93 5.99 16.41
N LEU A 100 12.93 5.62 15.60
CA LEU A 100 12.67 4.22 15.25
C LEU A 100 13.89 3.55 14.62
N ARG A 101 14.55 4.23 13.67
CA ARG A 101 15.76 3.71 13.03
C ARG A 101 16.87 3.45 14.04
N ARG A 102 17.13 4.38 14.97
CA ARG A 102 18.11 4.16 16.04
C ARG A 102 17.77 2.93 16.88
N ALA A 103 16.50 2.73 17.21
CA ALA A 103 16.05 1.57 17.98
C ALA A 103 16.21 0.23 17.23
N LEU A 104 15.95 0.20 15.91
CA LEU A 104 16.02 -1.01 15.09
C LEU A 104 17.44 -1.35 14.58
N GLU A 105 18.29 -0.34 14.46
CA GLU A 105 19.68 -0.42 13.99
C GLU A 105 20.68 0.12 15.05
N PRO A 106 20.65 -0.34 16.31
CA PRO A 106 21.33 0.34 17.41
C PRO A 106 22.85 0.14 17.40
N MET A 107 23.60 1.22 17.61
CA MET A 107 25.06 1.16 17.83
C MET A 107 25.43 1.01 19.30
N THR A 108 24.48 1.29 20.20
CA THR A 108 24.62 1.16 21.64
C THR A 108 23.42 0.41 22.22
N VAL A 109 23.68 -0.71 22.88
CA VAL A 109 22.68 -1.55 23.54
C VAL A 109 22.97 -1.61 25.02
N THR A 110 21.96 -1.35 25.85
CA THR A 110 22.03 -1.54 27.30
C THR A 110 20.98 -2.56 27.73
N ALA A 111 21.40 -3.62 28.40
CA ALA A 111 20.50 -4.65 28.91
C ALA A 111 20.48 -4.66 30.44
N ILE A 112 19.30 -4.76 31.03
CA ILE A 112 19.10 -4.91 32.47
C ILE A 112 18.85 -6.38 32.77
N ALA A 113 19.75 -7.01 33.53
CA ALA A 113 19.58 -8.38 33.97
C ALA A 113 18.36 -8.53 34.89
N GLY A 114 17.82 -9.73 35.01
CA GLY A 114 16.70 -10.00 35.92
C GLY A 114 15.55 -10.82 35.35
N SER A 115 15.65 -11.29 34.09
CA SER A 115 14.76 -12.33 33.56
C SER A 115 15.51 -13.32 32.67
N PRO A 116 15.07 -14.60 32.60
CA PRO A 116 15.63 -15.58 31.69
C PRO A 116 15.63 -15.11 30.22
N GLU A 117 14.57 -14.43 29.80
CA GLU A 117 14.42 -13.91 28.44
C GLU A 117 15.49 -12.85 28.12
N THR A 118 15.73 -11.91 29.05
CA THR A 118 16.76 -10.88 28.85
C THR A 118 18.16 -11.49 28.84
N GLU A 119 18.42 -12.50 29.68
CA GLU A 119 19.68 -13.23 29.71
C GLU A 119 19.97 -13.97 28.41
N VAL A 120 18.95 -14.61 27.82
CA VAL A 120 19.06 -15.28 26.51
C VAL A 120 19.44 -14.28 25.41
N LEU A 121 18.78 -13.11 25.37
CA LEU A 121 19.09 -12.07 24.39
C LEU A 121 20.52 -11.55 24.56
N VAL A 122 20.97 -11.30 25.79
CA VAL A 122 22.35 -10.87 26.08
C VAL A 122 23.37 -11.92 25.65
N ALA A 123 23.11 -13.21 25.95
CA ALA A 123 23.95 -14.30 25.54
C ALA A 123 24.06 -14.39 24.01
N GLN A 124 22.95 -14.20 23.31
CA GLN A 124 22.92 -14.22 21.85
C GLN A 124 23.71 -13.06 21.24
N ILE A 125 23.56 -11.83 21.76
CA ILE A 125 24.36 -10.68 21.28
C ILE A 125 25.86 -10.94 21.47
N ARG A 126 26.26 -11.54 22.60
CA ARG A 126 27.68 -11.88 22.88
C ARG A 126 28.23 -12.99 21.98
N SER A 127 27.37 -13.86 21.45
CA SER A 127 27.77 -14.94 20.55
C SER A 127 28.06 -14.47 19.12
N GLU A 128 27.64 -13.26 18.78
CA GLU A 128 27.80 -12.67 17.44
C GLU A 128 28.90 -11.60 17.42
N PRO A 129 29.47 -11.28 16.24
CA PRO A 129 30.45 -10.21 16.08
C PRO A 129 29.77 -8.83 16.05
N TYR A 130 29.04 -8.47 17.11
CA TYR A 130 28.35 -7.18 17.24
C TYR A 130 29.35 -6.03 17.22
N ARG A 131 29.15 -5.09 16.28
CA ARG A 131 30.06 -3.96 16.04
C ARG A 131 29.80 -2.77 16.96
N GLY A 132 28.68 -2.78 17.67
CA GLY A 132 28.32 -1.73 18.63
C GLY A 132 28.83 -2.01 20.04
N VAL A 133 28.31 -1.25 21.00
CA VAL A 133 28.66 -1.39 22.42
C VAL A 133 27.50 -2.03 23.17
N LEU A 134 27.75 -3.17 23.83
CA LEU A 134 26.81 -3.81 24.75
C LEU A 134 27.21 -3.51 26.20
N THR A 135 26.32 -2.87 26.95
CA THR A 135 26.44 -2.68 28.40
C THR A 135 25.40 -3.54 29.12
N VAL A 136 25.81 -4.30 30.13
CA VAL A 136 24.88 -5.11 30.94
C VAL A 136 24.88 -4.58 32.37
N LEU A 137 23.70 -4.24 32.88
CA LEU A 137 23.50 -3.72 34.23
C LEU A 137 22.77 -4.76 35.11
N PRO A 138 23.08 -4.82 36.41
CA PRO A 138 22.36 -5.68 37.35
C PRO A 138 21.00 -5.12 37.76
N ASP A 139 20.81 -3.80 37.69
CA ASP A 139 19.63 -3.08 38.18
C ASP A 139 19.41 -1.75 37.41
N VAL A 140 18.25 -1.13 37.63
CA VAL A 140 17.82 0.13 36.96
C VAL A 140 18.53 1.36 37.55
N ASP A 141 18.98 1.32 38.80
CA ASP A 141 19.49 2.51 39.51
C ASP A 141 20.72 3.11 38.80
N ARG A 142 21.55 2.24 38.21
CA ARG A 142 22.75 2.63 37.46
C ARG A 142 22.46 3.28 36.11
N LEU A 143 21.24 3.17 35.59
CA LEU A 143 20.83 3.71 34.29
C LEU A 143 20.92 5.25 34.26
N SER A 144 20.69 5.88 35.42
CA SER A 144 20.84 7.32 35.62
C SER A 144 22.26 7.84 35.33
N SER A 145 23.29 7.00 35.47
CA SER A 145 24.70 7.37 35.26
C SER A 145 25.22 7.17 33.83
N LEU A 146 24.43 6.52 32.96
CA LEU A 146 24.83 6.21 31.59
C LEU A 146 24.56 7.36 30.63
N SER A 147 25.39 7.44 29.58
CA SER A 147 25.07 8.23 28.39
C SER A 147 23.85 7.64 27.68
N PRO A 148 23.04 8.45 26.98
CA PRO A 148 21.90 7.95 26.21
C PRO A 148 22.33 6.85 25.23
N CYS A 149 21.53 5.80 25.11
CA CYS A 149 21.78 4.69 24.20
C CYS A 149 20.63 4.53 23.19
N ASP A 150 20.89 3.74 22.15
CA ASP A 150 19.94 3.52 21.06
C ASP A 150 18.88 2.47 21.42
N LEU A 151 19.26 1.40 22.12
CA LEU A 151 18.32 0.35 22.52
C LEU A 151 18.54 -0.10 23.97
N LEU A 152 17.47 -0.04 24.76
CA LEU A 152 17.35 -0.69 26.05
C LEU A 152 16.70 -2.07 25.91
N ILE A 153 17.16 -3.04 26.69
CA ILE A 153 16.51 -4.33 26.87
C ILE A 153 16.24 -4.50 28.37
N ALA A 154 14.97 -4.65 28.75
CA ALA A 154 14.60 -4.83 30.15
C ALA A 154 13.34 -5.69 30.31
N PRO A 155 13.23 -6.43 31.43
CA PRO A 155 12.02 -7.19 31.71
C PRO A 155 10.82 -6.29 32.02
N ALA A 156 9.62 -6.78 31.76
CA ALA A 156 8.35 -6.08 31.96
C ALA A 156 8.21 -5.56 33.40
N ALA A 157 8.69 -6.32 34.39
CA ALA A 157 8.64 -5.97 35.82
C ALA A 157 9.34 -4.65 36.17
N VAL A 158 10.37 -4.25 35.42
CA VAL A 158 11.14 -3.01 35.67
C VAL A 158 11.01 -1.98 34.56
N ALA A 159 10.32 -2.31 33.45
CA ALA A 159 10.22 -1.47 32.26
C ALA A 159 9.68 -0.05 32.55
N GLU A 160 8.69 0.11 33.45
CA GLU A 160 8.21 1.45 33.84
C GLU A 160 9.26 2.28 34.59
N GLN A 161 10.09 1.63 35.42
CA GLN A 161 11.18 2.32 36.12
C GLN A 161 12.24 2.78 35.12
N VAL A 162 12.54 1.93 34.13
CA VAL A 162 13.44 2.25 33.03
C VAL A 162 12.93 3.43 32.21
N LEU A 163 11.65 3.44 31.84
CA LEU A 163 11.04 4.53 31.09
C LEU A 163 11.04 5.84 31.87
N ARG A 164 10.77 5.80 33.18
CA ARG A 164 10.92 6.98 34.06
C ARG A 164 12.35 7.50 34.12
N ALA A 165 13.34 6.61 34.17
CA ALA A 165 14.75 6.99 34.15
C ALA A 165 15.22 7.51 32.78
N ALA A 166 14.57 7.10 31.70
CA ALA A 166 14.83 7.56 30.33
C ALA A 166 14.16 8.89 30.00
N ALA A 167 13.13 9.31 30.73
CA ALA A 167 12.38 10.54 30.46
C ALA A 167 13.30 11.78 30.43
N GLY A 168 13.13 12.62 29.40
CA GLY A 168 13.93 13.82 29.19
C GLY A 168 15.38 13.55 28.74
N ARG A 169 15.71 12.32 28.37
CA ARG A 169 17.02 11.93 27.82
C ARG A 169 16.84 11.43 26.38
N ASP A 170 17.86 11.58 25.54
CA ASP A 170 17.84 11.20 24.10
C ASP A 170 17.99 9.68 23.85
N TRP A 171 17.13 8.88 24.46
CA TRP A 171 17.08 7.41 24.33
C TRP A 171 16.11 7.04 23.21
N ALA A 172 16.47 6.06 22.38
CA ALA A 172 15.67 5.80 21.18
C ALA A 172 14.61 4.71 21.36
N GLY A 173 14.95 3.55 21.93
CA GLY A 173 14.01 2.45 22.08
C GLY A 173 14.18 1.60 23.33
N LEU A 174 13.09 0.93 23.71
CA LEU A 174 13.03 -0.10 24.73
C LEU A 174 12.43 -1.39 24.14
N LEU A 175 13.16 -2.50 24.26
CA LEU A 175 12.71 -3.85 23.96
C LEU A 175 12.34 -4.57 25.26
N VAL A 176 11.09 -5.05 25.32
CA VAL A 176 10.56 -5.82 26.45
C VAL A 176 10.25 -7.24 25.95
N PRO A 177 11.07 -8.25 26.28
CA PRO A 177 10.94 -9.59 25.71
C PRO A 177 9.86 -10.45 26.39
N ASP A 178 9.48 -10.12 27.62
CA ASP A 178 8.45 -10.78 28.44
C ASP A 178 7.22 -9.86 28.65
N GLY A 179 6.26 -10.28 29.47
CA GLY A 179 5.06 -9.51 29.81
C GLY A 179 3.76 -10.09 29.22
N THR A 180 2.67 -9.33 29.38
CA THR A 180 1.31 -9.72 29.01
C THR A 180 0.60 -8.64 28.18
N VAL A 181 -0.58 -8.96 27.65
CA VAL A 181 -1.47 -8.01 26.97
C VAL A 181 -1.82 -6.83 27.88
N ASP A 182 -2.00 -7.06 29.17
CA ASP A 182 -2.35 -6.01 30.13
C ASP A 182 -1.18 -5.03 30.36
N ASP A 183 0.06 -5.52 30.26
CA ASP A 183 1.25 -4.67 30.34
C ASP A 183 1.38 -3.74 29.12
N ALA A 184 0.92 -4.18 27.94
CA ALA A 184 1.09 -3.45 26.69
C ALA A 184 0.53 -2.02 26.74
N ALA A 185 -0.71 -1.85 27.21
CA ALA A 185 -1.36 -0.53 27.27
C ALA A 185 -0.63 0.43 28.24
N ARG A 186 -0.26 -0.09 29.41
CA ARG A 186 0.43 0.65 30.48
C ARG A 186 1.84 1.07 30.07
N LEU A 187 2.62 0.14 29.50
CA LEU A 187 3.98 0.40 29.02
C LEU A 187 3.98 1.36 27.82
N ARG A 188 3.01 1.25 26.91
CA ARG A 188 2.85 2.21 25.80
C ARG A 188 2.66 3.63 26.31
N GLN A 189 1.82 3.83 27.32
CA GLN A 189 1.59 5.16 27.90
C GLN A 189 2.87 5.71 28.54
N ALA A 190 3.58 4.90 29.33
CA ALA A 190 4.85 5.29 29.93
C ALA A 190 5.93 5.60 28.87
N ALA A 191 5.98 4.83 27.78
CA ALA A 191 6.96 5.00 26.72
C ALA A 191 6.75 6.32 25.95
N ARG A 192 5.48 6.64 25.66
CA ARG A 192 5.10 7.93 25.05
C ARG A 192 5.50 9.12 25.92
N ALA A 193 5.18 9.06 27.22
CA ALA A 193 5.56 10.11 28.17
C ALA A 193 7.09 10.29 28.29
N ALA A 194 7.86 9.21 28.11
CA ALA A 194 9.32 9.24 28.12
C ALA A 194 9.93 9.69 26.78
N GLY A 195 9.16 9.70 25.68
CA GLY A 195 9.68 9.95 24.33
C GLY A 195 10.50 8.81 23.75
N VAL A 196 10.24 7.56 24.15
CA VAL A 196 10.99 6.36 23.77
C VAL A 196 10.09 5.41 22.97
N ARG A 197 10.58 4.79 21.89
CA ARG A 197 9.82 3.75 21.16
C ARG A 197 9.80 2.43 21.94
N LEU A 198 8.65 1.75 21.98
CA LEU A 198 8.51 0.45 22.67
C LEU A 198 8.34 -0.71 21.66
N ILE A 199 9.19 -1.73 21.77
CA ILE A 199 9.12 -3.01 21.04
C ILE A 199 8.74 -4.11 22.04
N GLY A 200 7.66 -4.85 21.75
CA GLY A 200 7.03 -5.76 22.70
C GLY A 200 5.78 -5.13 23.35
N PRO A 201 5.37 -5.60 24.56
CA PRO A 201 5.95 -6.70 25.34
C PRO A 201 5.84 -8.08 24.65
N SER A 202 6.38 -9.11 25.30
CA SER A 202 6.35 -10.51 24.84
C SER A 202 7.04 -10.72 23.48
N SER A 203 8.10 -9.96 23.20
CA SER A 203 8.83 -10.02 21.93
C SER A 203 9.92 -11.10 21.93
N LEU A 204 10.03 -11.87 20.84
CA LEU A 204 11.21 -12.72 20.58
C LEU A 204 12.51 -11.90 20.43
N GLY A 205 12.40 -10.60 20.16
CA GLY A 205 13.50 -9.67 19.99
C GLY A 205 13.66 -9.13 18.56
N LEU A 206 14.85 -8.60 18.27
CA LEU A 206 15.20 -8.03 16.97
C LEU A 206 16.64 -8.39 16.54
N ALA A 207 16.91 -8.32 15.25
CA ALA A 207 18.24 -8.52 14.69
C ALA A 207 18.59 -7.47 13.64
N ALA A 208 19.85 -7.03 13.64
CA ALA A 208 20.45 -6.20 12.61
C ALA A 208 21.78 -6.84 12.14
N PRO A 209 21.72 -7.90 11.30
CA PRO A 209 22.89 -8.73 10.97
C PRO A 209 24.07 -7.98 10.35
N ARG A 210 23.82 -6.87 9.64
CA ARG A 210 24.89 -6.01 9.07
C ARG A 210 25.79 -5.38 10.13
N GLN A 211 25.26 -5.21 11.34
CA GLN A 211 25.97 -4.73 12.50
C GLN A 211 26.49 -5.88 13.37
N GLY A 212 26.22 -7.13 13.00
CA GLY A 212 26.48 -8.30 13.84
C GLY A 212 25.55 -8.37 15.06
N LEU A 213 24.41 -7.67 15.05
CA LEU A 213 23.46 -7.70 16.17
C LEU A 213 22.45 -8.83 15.96
N ASN A 214 22.40 -9.78 16.90
CA ASN A 214 21.30 -10.72 17.06
C ASN A 214 20.80 -10.61 18.52
N ALA A 215 19.80 -9.75 18.73
CA ALA A 215 19.11 -9.61 20.00
C ALA A 215 17.78 -10.37 19.96
N THR A 216 17.82 -11.64 19.54
CA THR A 216 16.66 -12.54 19.51
C THR A 216 16.88 -13.76 20.40
N ALA A 217 15.80 -14.41 20.82
CA ALA A 217 15.89 -15.67 21.57
C ALA A 217 16.10 -16.92 20.68
N VAL A 218 16.63 -16.75 19.47
CA VAL A 218 16.90 -17.86 18.52
C VAL A 218 18.41 -18.09 18.41
N PRO A 219 18.93 -19.26 18.84
CA PRO A 219 20.36 -19.54 18.91
C PRO A 219 20.93 -19.94 17.54
N VAL A 220 20.86 -19.04 16.56
CA VAL A 220 21.39 -19.26 15.20
C VAL A 220 22.21 -18.06 14.73
N HIS A 221 23.22 -18.33 13.91
CA HIS A 221 23.94 -17.28 13.23
C HIS A 221 23.10 -16.71 12.09
N LEU A 222 22.86 -15.39 12.13
CA LEU A 222 22.12 -14.69 11.10
C LEU A 222 23.10 -13.97 10.16
N ALA A 223 23.17 -14.43 8.91
CA ALA A 223 23.98 -13.78 7.89
C ALA A 223 23.37 -12.43 7.47
N ALA A 224 24.22 -11.48 7.10
CA ALA A 224 23.77 -10.23 6.49
C ALA A 224 23.26 -10.48 5.06
N GLY A 225 22.10 -9.93 4.74
CA GLY A 225 21.50 -10.05 3.42
C GLY A 225 20.53 -8.91 3.09
N SER A 226 19.43 -9.26 2.42
CA SER A 226 18.48 -8.30 1.88
C SER A 226 17.01 -8.60 2.19
N LEU A 227 16.73 -9.63 3.01
CA LEU A 227 15.38 -9.90 3.49
C LEU A 227 15.11 -9.12 4.79
N ALA A 228 13.98 -8.44 4.88
CA ALA A 228 13.49 -7.95 6.16
C ALA A 228 12.42 -8.91 6.68
N LEU A 229 12.43 -9.22 7.98
CA LEU A 229 11.36 -9.96 8.64
C LEU A 229 10.63 -9.05 9.62
N VAL A 230 9.31 -8.98 9.50
CA VAL A 230 8.42 -8.36 10.49
C VAL A 230 7.41 -9.42 10.90
N ALA A 231 7.42 -9.80 12.17
CA ALA A 231 6.56 -10.87 12.65
C ALA A 231 5.87 -10.47 13.94
N LYS A 232 4.62 -10.88 14.11
CA LYS A 232 3.92 -10.77 15.39
C LYS A 232 4.04 -12.04 16.22
N SER A 233 4.02 -13.20 15.56
CA SER A 233 4.14 -14.50 16.22
C SER A 233 5.60 -14.87 16.46
N ASN A 234 5.96 -15.10 17.73
CA ASN A 234 7.29 -15.53 18.14
C ASN A 234 7.68 -16.90 17.57
N SER A 235 6.77 -17.88 17.59
CA SER A 235 7.06 -19.24 17.10
C SER A 235 7.27 -19.27 15.58
N VAL A 236 6.43 -18.55 14.82
CA VAL A 236 6.59 -18.42 13.37
C VAL A 236 7.90 -17.70 13.04
N ALA A 237 8.21 -16.60 13.74
CA ALA A 237 9.46 -15.87 13.54
C ALA A 237 10.69 -16.74 13.82
N ALA A 238 10.69 -17.50 14.92
CA ALA A 238 11.77 -18.41 15.27
C ALA A 238 12.00 -19.47 14.19
N GLY A 239 10.92 -20.06 13.66
CA GLY A 239 10.98 -21.02 12.57
C GLY A 239 11.59 -20.42 11.29
N ILE A 240 11.17 -19.20 10.90
CA ILE A 240 11.69 -18.50 9.72
C ILE A 240 13.18 -18.18 9.88
N LEU A 241 13.60 -17.67 11.05
CA LEU A 241 15.00 -17.34 11.33
C LEU A 241 15.90 -18.58 11.30
N ALA A 242 15.47 -19.67 11.95
CA ALA A 242 16.22 -20.93 11.97
C ALA A 242 16.32 -21.57 10.58
N TRP A 243 15.23 -21.53 9.80
CA TRP A 243 15.22 -22.01 8.42
C TRP A 243 16.18 -21.22 7.53
N ALA A 244 16.14 -19.89 7.61
CA ALA A 244 16.96 -19.01 6.77
C ALA A 244 18.46 -19.20 7.07
N ALA A 245 18.82 -19.34 8.34
CA ALA A 245 20.20 -19.64 8.76
C ALA A 245 20.74 -20.93 8.10
N ARG A 246 19.93 -22.01 8.08
CA ARG A 246 20.32 -23.29 7.44
C ARG A 246 20.47 -23.22 5.93
N ARG A 247 19.79 -22.29 5.27
CA ARG A 247 19.83 -22.10 3.81
C ARG A 247 20.84 -21.04 3.36
N GLY A 248 21.56 -20.41 4.30
CA GLY A 248 22.46 -19.30 4.00
C GLY A 248 21.73 -18.04 3.52
N ILE A 249 20.45 -17.89 3.86
CA ILE A 249 19.64 -16.74 3.48
C ILE A 249 19.84 -15.65 4.54
N GLY A 250 20.36 -14.50 4.11
CA GLY A 250 20.67 -13.39 5.00
C GLY A 250 19.56 -12.35 5.14
N PHE A 251 19.52 -11.69 6.29
CA PHE A 251 18.57 -10.60 6.58
C PHE A 251 19.23 -9.22 6.55
N ALA A 252 18.47 -8.22 6.08
CA ALA A 252 18.76 -6.82 6.32
C ALA A 252 18.44 -6.45 7.79
N GLY A 253 17.31 -6.94 8.29
CA GLY A 253 16.92 -6.88 9.70
C GLY A 253 15.73 -7.79 9.99
N ALA A 254 15.50 -8.09 11.27
CA ALA A 254 14.33 -8.84 11.72
C ALA A 254 13.76 -8.17 12.97
N VAL A 255 12.44 -7.98 13.02
CA VAL A 255 11.74 -7.38 14.16
C VAL A 255 10.55 -8.27 14.50
N VAL A 256 10.51 -8.75 15.74
CA VAL A 256 9.37 -9.50 16.26
C VAL A 256 8.63 -8.62 17.26
N LEU A 257 7.37 -8.29 16.95
CA LEU A 257 6.64 -7.25 17.67
C LEU A 257 6.04 -7.72 19.00
N GLY A 258 5.82 -9.03 19.17
CA GLY A 258 5.04 -9.55 20.29
C GLY A 258 3.65 -8.95 20.28
N GLU A 259 3.25 -8.32 21.40
CA GLU A 259 1.97 -7.60 21.49
C GLU A 259 1.90 -6.34 20.61
N GLY A 260 3.04 -5.77 20.21
CA GLY A 260 3.09 -4.61 19.30
C GLY A 260 2.44 -3.36 19.88
N ALA A 261 2.78 -3.01 21.13
CA ALA A 261 2.10 -1.97 21.89
C ALA A 261 2.30 -0.55 21.33
N ASP A 262 3.50 -0.23 20.84
CA ASP A 262 3.86 1.07 20.26
C ASP A 262 4.42 0.95 18.84
N VAL A 263 5.58 0.29 18.67
CA VAL A 263 6.11 -0.02 17.34
C VAL A 263 5.22 -1.09 16.72
N ASP A 264 4.64 -0.78 15.56
CA ASP A 264 3.72 -1.67 14.85
C ASP A 264 4.26 -2.11 13.48
N ILE A 265 3.42 -2.85 12.74
CA ILE A 265 3.75 -3.35 11.41
C ILE A 265 3.96 -2.19 10.42
N ALA A 266 3.21 -1.10 10.54
CA ALA A 266 3.28 0.04 9.64
C ALA A 266 4.60 0.81 9.82
N ASP A 267 5.03 1.01 11.08
CA ASP A 267 6.36 1.54 11.43
C ASP A 267 7.49 0.72 10.76
N CYS A 268 7.42 -0.61 10.88
CA CYS A 268 8.42 -1.50 10.29
C CYS A 268 8.40 -1.48 8.76
N LEU A 269 7.21 -1.40 8.15
CA LEU A 269 7.06 -1.29 6.69
C LEU A 269 7.62 0.02 6.15
N ASP A 270 7.42 1.14 6.84
CA ASP A 270 7.99 2.42 6.46
C ASP A 270 9.53 2.39 6.57
N HIS A 271 10.06 1.82 7.66
CA HIS A 271 11.51 1.66 7.84
C HIS A 271 12.14 0.77 6.76
N PHE A 272 11.68 -0.48 6.63
CA PHE A 272 12.24 -1.43 5.66
C PHE A 272 11.88 -1.10 4.21
N GLY A 273 10.79 -0.39 3.97
CA GLY A 273 10.41 0.14 2.66
C GLY A 273 11.41 1.19 2.17
N ALA A 274 11.80 2.12 3.05
CA ALA A 274 12.78 3.16 2.75
C ALA A 274 14.24 2.65 2.70
N ASP A 275 14.57 1.59 3.44
CA ASP A 275 15.94 1.08 3.53
C ASP A 275 16.47 0.54 2.17
N PRO A 276 17.46 1.17 1.51
CA PRO A 276 17.98 0.71 0.21
C PRO A 276 18.62 -0.68 0.24
N SER A 277 18.89 -1.18 1.44
CA SER A 277 19.56 -2.44 1.70
C SER A 277 18.61 -3.64 1.69
N THR A 278 17.36 -3.40 2.07
CA THR A 278 16.25 -4.36 2.00
C THR A 278 15.74 -4.46 0.55
N ARG A 279 15.64 -5.70 0.03
CA ARG A 279 15.08 -6.01 -1.30
C ARG A 279 13.68 -6.60 -1.24
N THR A 280 13.36 -7.35 -0.19
CA THR A 280 12.07 -8.04 0.01
C THR A 280 11.72 -8.00 1.48
N ILE A 281 10.44 -7.82 1.80
CA ILE A 281 9.92 -7.80 3.17
C ILE A 281 9.03 -9.03 3.39
N LEU A 282 9.27 -9.77 4.48
CA LEU A 282 8.43 -10.88 4.93
C LEU A 282 7.59 -10.40 6.11
N LEU A 283 6.28 -10.50 5.99
CA LEU A 283 5.30 -10.20 7.04
C LEU A 283 4.70 -11.52 7.53
N ALA A 284 4.85 -11.82 8.82
CA ALA A 284 4.17 -12.94 9.46
C ALA A 284 3.20 -12.39 10.52
N ILE A 285 1.92 -12.29 10.16
CA ILE A 285 0.92 -11.55 10.94
C ILE A 285 -0.32 -12.39 11.19
N ASP A 286 -1.00 -12.12 12.30
CA ASP A 286 -2.24 -12.79 12.69
C ASP A 286 -3.48 -11.93 12.38
N GLY A 287 -3.32 -10.60 12.39
CA GLY A 287 -4.33 -9.59 12.10
C GLY A 287 -3.72 -8.19 12.00
N VAL A 288 -4.57 -7.20 11.74
CA VAL A 288 -4.21 -5.78 11.61
C VAL A 288 -5.02 -4.96 12.62
N THR A 289 -4.35 -4.06 13.34
CA THR A 289 -5.01 -3.21 14.36
C THR A 289 -5.46 -1.87 13.78
N ASP A 290 -4.58 -1.20 13.04
CA ASP A 290 -4.87 0.05 12.32
C ASP A 290 -4.81 -0.20 10.81
N ALA A 291 -5.99 -0.45 10.23
CA ALA A 291 -6.12 -0.78 8.82
C ALA A 291 -5.66 0.34 7.88
N ALA A 292 -5.95 1.60 8.22
CA ALA A 292 -5.61 2.74 7.37
C ALA A 292 -4.10 2.98 7.35
N ARG A 293 -3.48 3.01 8.53
CA ARG A 293 -2.02 3.15 8.66
C ARG A 293 -1.29 1.98 8.01
N PHE A 294 -1.76 0.74 8.23
CA PHE A 294 -1.20 -0.45 7.59
C PHE A 294 -1.27 -0.37 6.06
N LEU A 295 -2.45 -0.12 5.48
CA LEU A 295 -2.61 -0.06 4.02
C LEU A 295 -1.74 1.03 3.41
N SER A 296 -1.63 2.18 4.07
CA SER A 296 -0.77 3.29 3.64
C SER A 296 0.71 2.87 3.56
N SER A 297 1.29 2.41 4.67
CA SER A 297 2.69 1.97 4.72
C SER A 297 2.96 0.77 3.82
N ALA A 298 2.03 -0.19 3.78
CA ALA A 298 2.20 -1.40 2.99
C ALA A 298 2.16 -1.12 1.49
N ARG A 299 1.26 -0.23 1.04
CA ARG A 299 1.20 0.24 -0.35
C ARG A 299 2.48 1.00 -0.74
N ALA A 300 2.99 1.85 0.15
CA ALA A 300 4.25 2.56 -0.06
C ALA A 300 5.43 1.59 -0.23
N ALA A 301 5.52 0.57 0.64
CA ALA A 301 6.55 -0.46 0.57
C ALA A 301 6.41 -1.34 -0.70
N ALA A 302 5.21 -1.81 -1.01
CA ALA A 302 4.93 -2.71 -2.14
C ALA A 302 5.23 -2.08 -3.52
N ARG A 303 5.07 -0.75 -3.65
CA ARG A 303 5.47 0.00 -4.86
C ARG A 303 6.98 -0.04 -5.12
N LEU A 304 7.78 -0.29 -4.10
CA LEU A 304 9.24 -0.28 -4.17
C LEU A 304 9.82 -1.69 -4.20
N LYS A 305 9.23 -2.60 -3.41
CA LYS A 305 9.80 -3.91 -3.07
C LYS A 305 8.69 -4.95 -2.91
N PRO A 306 8.93 -6.21 -3.24
CA PRO A 306 8.01 -7.29 -2.91
C PRO A 306 7.79 -7.38 -1.40
N VAL A 307 6.52 -7.46 -1.00
CA VAL A 307 6.09 -7.70 0.39
C VAL A 307 5.32 -9.01 0.42
N LEU A 308 5.87 -10.01 1.09
CA LEU A 308 5.28 -11.33 1.26
C LEU A 308 4.52 -11.39 2.58
N VAL A 309 3.31 -11.96 2.57
CA VAL A 309 2.47 -12.04 3.78
C VAL A 309 2.09 -13.49 4.05
N LEU A 310 2.52 -13.99 5.20
CA LEU A 310 1.99 -15.20 5.80
C LEU A 310 0.96 -14.80 6.87
N LYS A 311 -0.31 -15.05 6.55
CA LYS A 311 -1.43 -14.92 7.49
C LYS A 311 -2.18 -16.26 7.52
N PRO A 312 -2.11 -17.03 8.61
CA PRO A 312 -2.90 -18.23 8.77
C PRO A 312 -4.40 -17.89 8.72
N PRO A 313 -5.23 -18.70 8.04
CA PRO A 313 -6.67 -18.48 8.03
C PRO A 313 -7.22 -18.65 9.45
N ARG A 314 -8.18 -17.79 9.82
CA ARG A 314 -8.93 -17.94 11.08
C ARG A 314 -10.29 -18.55 10.78
N HIS A 315 -10.62 -19.64 11.46
CA HIS A 315 -12.00 -20.14 11.48
C HIS A 315 -12.81 -19.28 12.44
N GLU A 316 -13.73 -18.49 11.89
CA GLU A 316 -14.70 -17.72 12.67
C GLU A 316 -16.07 -18.41 12.60
N PRO A 317 -16.79 -18.54 13.73
CA PRO A 317 -18.16 -19.02 13.70
C PRO A 317 -19.02 -18.03 12.88
N PRO A 318 -19.99 -18.51 12.07
CA PRO A 318 -20.85 -17.64 11.30
C PRO A 318 -21.63 -16.72 12.25
N TRP A 319 -21.51 -15.41 12.06
CA TRP A 319 -22.33 -14.43 12.75
C TRP A 319 -23.77 -14.52 12.22
N PRO A 320 -24.80 -14.16 13.01
CA PRO A 320 -26.16 -13.98 12.47
C PRO A 320 -26.12 -12.87 11.41
N ALA A 321 -26.13 -13.28 10.14
CA ALA A 321 -25.97 -12.37 9.01
C ALA A 321 -27.30 -11.75 8.60
N LEU A 322 -27.29 -10.42 8.44
CA LEU A 322 -28.47 -9.64 8.02
C LEU A 322 -28.65 -9.62 6.48
N THR A 323 -27.61 -9.99 5.74
CA THR A 323 -27.50 -9.91 4.27
C THR A 323 -26.66 -11.08 3.74
N HIS A 324 -26.83 -11.41 2.46
CA HIS A 324 -25.97 -12.37 1.74
C HIS A 324 -24.52 -11.89 1.72
N SER A 325 -24.29 -10.59 1.51
CA SER A 325 -22.94 -10.00 1.57
C SER A 325 -22.29 -10.19 2.95
N ALA A 326 -23.06 -10.13 4.05
CA ALA A 326 -22.53 -10.36 5.39
C ALA A 326 -22.12 -11.83 5.66
N LEU A 327 -22.65 -12.80 4.92
CA LEU A 327 -22.17 -14.18 4.96
C LEU A 327 -20.86 -14.38 4.19
N ILE A 328 -20.67 -13.58 3.13
CA ILE A 328 -19.51 -13.68 2.23
C ILE A 328 -18.30 -12.93 2.79
N VAL A 329 -18.50 -11.77 3.42
CA VAL A 329 -17.42 -10.97 4.02
C VAL A 329 -16.99 -11.61 5.34
N THR A 330 -16.04 -12.54 5.24
CA THR A 330 -15.29 -13.06 6.39
C THR A 330 -14.07 -12.19 6.69
N SER A 331 -13.56 -12.26 7.92
CA SER A 331 -12.31 -11.60 8.31
C SER A 331 -11.16 -11.98 7.37
N ASP A 332 -11.03 -13.26 7.00
CA ASP A 332 -9.95 -13.70 6.10
C ASP A 332 -10.10 -13.12 4.68
N ALA A 333 -11.33 -13.07 4.15
CA ALA A 333 -11.61 -12.47 2.85
C ALA A 333 -11.32 -10.95 2.84
N ALA A 334 -11.64 -10.25 3.93
CA ALA A 334 -11.34 -8.82 4.10
C ALA A 334 -9.81 -8.57 4.12
N HIS A 335 -9.05 -9.42 4.81
CA HIS A 335 -7.57 -9.34 4.80
C HIS A 335 -7.00 -9.64 3.41
N ASP A 336 -7.53 -10.62 2.68
CA ASP A 336 -7.12 -10.90 1.30
C ASP A 336 -7.34 -9.71 0.38
N ALA A 337 -8.51 -9.08 0.46
CA ALA A 337 -8.78 -7.85 -0.27
C ALA A 337 -7.83 -6.71 0.11
N ALA A 338 -7.51 -6.57 1.40
CA ALA A 338 -6.57 -5.58 1.88
C ALA A 338 -5.15 -5.80 1.33
N PHE A 339 -4.63 -7.02 1.43
CA PHE A 339 -3.31 -7.38 0.91
C PHE A 339 -3.23 -7.18 -0.59
N HIS A 340 -4.23 -7.63 -1.33
CA HIS A 340 -4.33 -7.41 -2.76
C HIS A 340 -4.32 -5.92 -3.10
N ARG A 341 -5.16 -5.12 -2.43
CA ARG A 341 -5.30 -3.68 -2.71
C ARG A 341 -4.05 -2.87 -2.38
N ALA A 342 -3.24 -3.31 -1.41
CA ALA A 342 -1.95 -2.74 -1.10
C ALA A 342 -0.80 -3.32 -1.94
N GLY A 343 -1.02 -4.38 -2.73
CA GLY A 343 -0.03 -4.99 -3.62
C GLY A 343 0.88 -6.02 -2.94
N LEU A 344 0.42 -6.63 -1.84
CA LEU A 344 1.15 -7.62 -1.06
C LEU A 344 0.84 -9.02 -1.61
N LEU A 345 1.85 -9.87 -1.65
CA LEU A 345 1.69 -11.26 -2.08
C LEU A 345 1.44 -12.15 -0.86
N ARG A 346 0.19 -12.57 -0.66
CA ARG A 346 -0.16 -13.58 0.34
C ARG A 346 0.38 -14.95 -0.07
N VAL A 347 0.93 -15.67 0.89
CA VAL A 347 1.32 -17.07 0.84
C VAL A 347 0.56 -17.84 1.91
N ASN A 348 0.27 -19.11 1.65
CA ASN A 348 -0.64 -19.91 2.48
C ASN A 348 0.06 -20.61 3.64
N ASP A 349 1.34 -20.95 3.45
CA ASP A 349 2.14 -21.71 4.40
C ASP A 349 3.62 -21.30 4.35
N LEU A 350 4.42 -21.93 5.21
CA LEU A 350 5.85 -21.67 5.30
C LEU A 350 6.62 -22.13 4.05
N ASP A 351 6.20 -23.22 3.40
CA ASP A 351 6.88 -23.74 2.22
C ASP A 351 6.70 -22.77 1.03
N GLU A 352 5.48 -22.26 0.83
CA GLU A 352 5.18 -21.18 -0.13
C GLU A 352 5.95 -19.90 0.22
N LEU A 353 6.01 -19.49 1.50
CA LEU A 353 6.77 -18.32 1.93
C LEU A 353 8.24 -18.44 1.54
N PHE A 354 8.82 -19.61 1.78
CA PHE A 354 10.21 -19.91 1.48
C PHE A 354 10.48 -19.94 -0.03
N ALA A 355 9.62 -20.55 -0.83
CA ALA A 355 9.72 -20.54 -2.28
C ALA A 355 9.57 -19.12 -2.86
N ALA A 356 8.65 -18.32 -2.32
CA ALA A 356 8.45 -16.92 -2.70
C ALA A 356 9.64 -16.04 -2.32
N ALA A 357 10.23 -16.23 -1.13
CA ALA A 357 11.41 -15.50 -0.69
C ALA A 357 12.65 -15.85 -1.56
N GLU A 358 12.82 -17.14 -1.89
CA GLU A 358 13.91 -17.65 -2.73
C GLU A 358 13.86 -17.04 -4.14
N THR A 359 12.66 -16.95 -4.73
CA THR A 359 12.42 -16.37 -6.05
C THR A 359 12.50 -14.84 -6.07
N LEU A 360 11.64 -14.15 -5.30
CA LEU A 360 11.48 -12.69 -5.36
C LEU A 360 12.69 -11.94 -4.77
N GLY A 361 13.46 -12.59 -3.89
CA GLY A 361 14.71 -12.04 -3.38
C GLY A 361 15.82 -11.96 -4.45
N ARG A 362 15.77 -12.83 -5.48
CA ARG A 362 16.85 -12.97 -6.49
C ARG A 362 16.42 -12.58 -7.91
N ALA A 363 15.13 -12.69 -8.23
CA ALA A 363 14.61 -12.45 -9.57
C ALA A 363 13.40 -11.51 -9.57
N ARG A 364 13.20 -10.81 -10.69
CA ARG A 364 12.00 -9.99 -10.95
C ARG A 364 11.45 -10.39 -12.31
N ALA A 365 10.17 -10.74 -12.39
CA ALA A 365 9.49 -10.89 -13.66
C ALA A 365 9.11 -9.50 -14.19
N ALA A 366 9.49 -9.21 -15.45
CA ALA A 366 9.14 -7.96 -16.11
C ALA A 366 7.80 -8.07 -16.85
N ASP A 367 7.52 -9.23 -17.44
CA ASP A 367 6.33 -9.49 -18.26
C ASP A 367 5.82 -10.92 -18.08
N ALA A 368 4.60 -11.15 -18.54
CA ALA A 368 3.68 -12.13 -17.97
C ALA A 368 3.87 -13.58 -18.46
N GLY A 369 4.19 -14.47 -17.52
CA GLY A 369 3.65 -15.84 -17.40
C GLY A 369 4.02 -16.89 -18.46
N ARG A 370 4.94 -16.63 -19.40
CA ARG A 370 5.43 -17.64 -20.36
C ARG A 370 6.72 -18.28 -19.86
N LEU A 371 6.62 -19.52 -19.39
CA LEU A 371 7.75 -20.31 -18.91
C LEU A 371 8.24 -21.26 -20.01
N ALA A 372 9.54 -21.20 -20.33
CA ALA A 372 10.21 -22.21 -21.14
C ALA A 372 10.90 -23.23 -20.22
N ILE A 373 10.85 -24.51 -20.59
CA ILE A 373 11.46 -25.61 -19.82
C ILE A 373 12.67 -26.16 -20.59
N VAL A 374 13.80 -26.29 -19.89
CA VAL A 374 15.01 -26.98 -20.36
C VAL A 374 15.28 -28.12 -19.40
N SER A 375 15.47 -29.34 -19.90
CA SER A 375 15.65 -30.53 -19.05
C SER A 375 16.66 -31.49 -19.66
N ASN A 376 17.45 -32.20 -18.84
CA ASN A 376 18.29 -33.29 -19.35
C ASN A 376 17.59 -34.65 -19.48
N GLY A 377 16.28 -34.70 -19.21
CA GLY A 377 15.47 -35.91 -19.38
C GLY A 377 14.01 -35.60 -19.69
N GLU A 378 13.40 -36.43 -20.53
CA GLU A 378 12.01 -36.29 -20.97
C GLU A 378 11.00 -36.48 -19.82
N GLY A 379 11.24 -37.44 -18.93
CA GLY A 379 10.34 -37.69 -17.78
C GLY A 379 10.24 -36.48 -16.84
N LEU A 380 11.36 -35.83 -16.55
CA LEU A 380 11.41 -34.64 -15.71
C LEU A 380 10.74 -33.43 -16.39
N ALA A 381 10.93 -33.29 -17.71
CA ALA A 381 10.25 -32.27 -18.50
C ALA A 381 8.72 -32.48 -18.53
N ALA A 382 8.27 -33.73 -18.65
CA ALA A 382 6.87 -34.10 -18.65
C ALA A 382 6.20 -33.81 -17.29
N LEU A 383 6.87 -34.12 -16.17
CA LEU A 383 6.39 -33.78 -14.83
C LEU A 383 6.22 -32.27 -14.67
N ALA A 384 7.24 -31.47 -15.01
CA ALA A 384 7.16 -30.02 -14.93
C ALA A 384 6.05 -29.44 -15.83
N THR A 385 5.89 -29.98 -17.05
CA THR A 385 4.83 -29.55 -17.98
C THR A 385 3.44 -29.87 -17.45
N ALA A 386 3.24 -31.07 -16.89
CA ALA A 386 1.97 -31.48 -16.29
C ALA A 386 1.60 -30.62 -15.08
N ARG A 387 2.58 -30.32 -14.22
CA ARG A 387 2.40 -29.42 -13.07
C ARG A 387 2.06 -28.00 -13.50
N LEU A 388 2.74 -27.46 -14.51
CA LEU A 388 2.44 -26.13 -15.05
C LEU A 388 1.00 -26.06 -15.60
N ARG A 389 0.52 -27.13 -16.24
CA ARG A 389 -0.89 -27.24 -16.69
C ARG A 389 -1.88 -27.26 -15.53
N GLN A 390 -1.64 -28.10 -14.52
CA GLN A 390 -2.52 -28.22 -13.35
C GLN A 390 -2.60 -26.93 -12.54
N ALA A 391 -1.47 -26.22 -12.43
CA ALA A 391 -1.37 -25.00 -11.65
C ALA A 391 -2.13 -23.81 -12.28
N GLY A 392 -2.72 -24.00 -13.47
CA GLY A 392 -3.90 -23.28 -13.95
C GLY A 392 -3.76 -21.75 -13.97
N GLY A 393 -3.14 -21.20 -15.01
CA GLY A 393 -3.13 -19.76 -15.21
C GLY A 393 -2.73 -19.24 -16.58
N VAL A 394 -2.50 -20.12 -17.57
CA VAL A 394 -2.04 -19.67 -18.89
C VAL A 394 -2.57 -20.58 -19.98
N ASP A 395 -3.61 -20.11 -20.65
CA ASP A 395 -3.88 -20.40 -22.07
C ASP A 395 -2.85 -19.63 -22.93
N ARG A 396 -1.57 -19.83 -22.62
CA ARG A 396 -0.42 -19.34 -23.38
C ARG A 396 0.29 -20.57 -23.87
N GLN A 397 0.49 -20.65 -25.19
CA GLN A 397 1.17 -21.72 -25.91
C GLN A 397 2.26 -22.39 -25.05
N LEU A 398 1.98 -23.59 -24.56
CA LEU A 398 2.98 -24.42 -23.89
C LEU A 398 3.96 -24.86 -24.97
N ARG A 399 5.19 -24.37 -24.86
CA ARG A 399 6.28 -24.75 -25.76
C ARG A 399 6.76 -26.15 -25.40
N GLU A 400 7.14 -26.91 -26.42
CA GLU A 400 7.82 -28.19 -26.22
C GLU A 400 9.11 -27.96 -25.42
N PRO A 401 9.35 -28.71 -24.33
CA PRO A 401 10.57 -28.58 -23.54
C PRO A 401 11.82 -28.86 -24.36
N ALA A 402 12.88 -28.08 -24.14
CA ALA A 402 14.17 -28.33 -24.75
C ALA A 402 14.91 -29.44 -23.99
N ILE A 403 15.12 -30.59 -24.63
CA ILE A 403 15.90 -31.68 -24.07
C ILE A 403 17.39 -31.46 -24.37
N VAL A 404 18.20 -31.41 -23.32
CA VAL A 404 19.66 -31.16 -23.36
C VAL A 404 20.42 -32.33 -22.72
N ARG A 405 21.74 -32.42 -22.85
CA ARG A 405 22.53 -33.43 -22.14
C ARG A 405 23.75 -32.83 -21.48
N THR A 406 24.53 -32.07 -22.25
CA THR A 406 25.81 -31.53 -21.79
C THR A 406 25.70 -30.10 -21.25
N ALA A 407 26.73 -29.66 -20.51
CA ALA A 407 26.86 -28.27 -20.07
C ALA A 407 26.81 -27.27 -21.24
N GLN A 408 27.37 -27.63 -22.40
CA GLN A 408 27.32 -26.82 -23.60
C GLN A 408 25.88 -26.68 -24.14
N ASP A 409 25.10 -27.75 -24.09
CA ASP A 409 23.70 -27.74 -24.52
C ASP A 409 22.86 -26.83 -23.62
N TYR A 410 23.04 -26.90 -22.29
CA TYR A 410 22.39 -25.98 -21.35
C TYR A 410 22.72 -24.52 -21.69
N ARG A 411 24.00 -24.20 -21.90
CA ARG A 411 24.42 -22.83 -22.23
C ARG A 411 23.75 -22.34 -23.51
N GLN A 412 23.76 -23.14 -24.57
CA GLN A 412 23.17 -22.77 -25.87
C GLN A 412 21.65 -22.62 -25.78
N ALA A 413 20.96 -23.62 -25.21
CA ALA A 413 19.51 -23.61 -25.11
C ALA A 413 19.00 -22.43 -24.28
N VAL A 414 19.60 -22.17 -23.12
CA VAL A 414 19.19 -21.07 -22.23
C VAL A 414 19.52 -19.71 -22.84
N THR A 415 20.70 -19.55 -23.46
CA THR A 415 21.05 -18.30 -24.15
C THR A 415 20.05 -17.97 -25.26
N ARG A 416 19.66 -18.98 -26.06
CA ARG A 416 18.65 -18.82 -27.12
C ARG A 416 17.30 -18.41 -26.53
N LEU A 417 16.79 -19.15 -25.55
CA LEU A 417 15.48 -18.89 -24.92
C LEU A 417 15.42 -17.51 -24.25
N LEU A 418 16.52 -17.07 -23.62
CA LEU A 418 16.58 -15.74 -23.01
C LEU A 418 16.52 -14.61 -24.05
N ALA A 419 16.92 -14.85 -25.29
CA ALA A 419 16.84 -13.87 -26.38
C ALA A 419 15.44 -13.77 -27.03
N GLU A 420 14.60 -14.80 -26.90
CA GLU A 420 13.31 -14.89 -27.61
C GLU A 420 12.21 -14.04 -26.97
N SER A 421 11.52 -13.18 -27.73
CA SER A 421 10.50 -12.24 -27.19
C SER A 421 9.26 -12.92 -26.61
N ASP A 422 9.03 -14.20 -26.91
CA ASP A 422 7.90 -14.98 -26.42
C ASP A 422 8.19 -15.86 -25.19
N VAL A 423 9.39 -15.71 -24.61
CA VAL A 423 9.78 -16.35 -23.35
C VAL A 423 9.99 -15.29 -22.27
N ASP A 424 9.30 -15.41 -21.14
CA ASP A 424 9.45 -14.48 -20.01
C ASP A 424 10.34 -15.06 -18.90
N ALA A 425 10.36 -16.38 -18.75
CA ALA A 425 11.14 -17.10 -17.76
C ALA A 425 11.66 -18.44 -18.31
N VAL A 426 12.76 -18.93 -17.76
CA VAL A 426 13.31 -20.26 -18.08
C VAL A 426 13.42 -21.11 -16.81
N LEU A 427 12.90 -22.33 -16.84
CA LEU A 427 13.09 -23.36 -15.82
C LEU A 427 14.08 -24.40 -16.34
N ALA A 428 15.24 -24.50 -15.72
CA ALA A 428 16.26 -25.51 -16.03
C ALA A 428 16.19 -26.65 -15.01
N LEU A 429 16.04 -27.88 -15.52
CA LEU A 429 15.89 -29.10 -14.73
C LEU A 429 17.07 -30.03 -15.03
N ASN A 430 17.67 -30.63 -14.00
CA ASN A 430 18.76 -31.58 -14.15
C ASN A 430 18.56 -32.77 -13.19
N ALA A 431 18.64 -33.99 -13.74
CA ALA A 431 18.78 -35.23 -12.99
C ALA A 431 20.24 -35.73 -13.08
N PRO A 432 20.76 -36.41 -12.04
CA PRO A 432 22.15 -36.87 -12.00
C PRO A 432 22.36 -38.10 -12.91
N LEU A 433 22.42 -37.86 -14.22
CA LEU A 433 22.67 -38.88 -15.24
C LEU A 433 24.16 -38.92 -15.58
N VAL A 434 24.75 -40.11 -15.63
CA VAL A 434 26.16 -40.31 -16.04
C VAL A 434 26.22 -40.37 -17.57
N PRO A 435 27.20 -39.72 -18.24
CA PRO A 435 28.42 -39.12 -17.71
C PRO A 435 28.38 -37.61 -17.42
N ASP A 436 27.20 -36.99 -17.25
CA ASP A 436 27.08 -35.54 -17.14
C ASP A 436 27.60 -35.01 -15.78
N ASP A 437 28.49 -34.01 -15.82
CA ASP A 437 28.90 -33.25 -14.64
C ASP A 437 27.83 -32.19 -14.30
N ALA A 438 26.99 -32.49 -13.31
CA ALA A 438 25.93 -31.62 -12.84
C ALA A 438 26.45 -30.23 -12.41
N ALA A 439 27.65 -30.12 -11.84
CA ALA A 439 28.25 -28.85 -11.45
C ALA A 439 28.73 -28.05 -12.67
N ALA A 440 29.27 -28.71 -13.69
CA ALA A 440 29.58 -28.07 -14.97
C ALA A 440 28.31 -27.52 -15.66
N CYS A 441 27.22 -28.29 -15.66
CA CYS A 441 25.92 -27.83 -16.18
C CYS A 441 25.38 -26.62 -15.39
N ALA A 442 25.52 -26.62 -14.07
CA ALA A 442 25.14 -25.48 -13.22
C ALA A 442 25.97 -24.22 -13.54
N ARG A 443 27.29 -24.36 -13.72
CA ARG A 443 28.18 -23.25 -14.14
C ARG A 443 27.78 -22.70 -15.51
N ALA A 444 27.50 -23.57 -16.46
CA ALA A 444 27.06 -23.18 -17.80
C ALA A 444 25.72 -22.41 -17.79
N LEU A 445 24.78 -22.80 -16.91
CA LEU A 445 23.54 -22.07 -16.70
C LEU A 445 23.79 -20.66 -16.13
N ALA A 446 24.67 -20.55 -15.13
CA ALA A 446 25.06 -19.29 -14.51
C ALA A 446 25.75 -18.33 -15.49
N GLU A 447 26.62 -18.85 -16.37
CA GLU A 447 27.26 -18.09 -17.45
C GLU A 447 26.22 -17.55 -18.44
N ALA A 448 25.32 -18.41 -18.92
CA ALA A 448 24.26 -18.02 -19.87
C ALA A 448 23.36 -16.91 -19.30
N ARG A 449 22.98 -17.04 -18.02
CA ARG A 449 22.20 -16.02 -17.31
C ARG A 449 22.95 -14.69 -17.21
N SER A 450 24.24 -14.74 -16.86
CA SER A 450 25.05 -13.54 -16.66
C SER A 450 25.34 -12.79 -17.97
N ALA A 451 25.47 -13.53 -19.08
CA ALA A 451 25.70 -12.97 -20.41
C ALA A 451 24.44 -12.36 -21.06
N ALA A 452 23.24 -12.69 -20.56
CA ALA A 452 21.99 -12.26 -21.18
C ALA A 452 21.76 -10.74 -21.01
N PRO A 453 21.46 -10.01 -22.11
CA PRO A 453 21.19 -8.57 -22.04
C PRO A 453 19.87 -8.25 -21.34
N ALA A 454 18.90 -9.16 -21.41
CA ALA A 454 17.59 -9.04 -20.77
C ALA A 454 17.55 -9.79 -19.43
N ARG A 455 16.97 -9.16 -18.39
CA ARG A 455 16.91 -9.70 -17.02
C ARG A 455 15.82 -10.74 -16.78
N LYS A 456 15.45 -11.54 -17.78
CA LYS A 456 14.40 -12.59 -17.64
C LYS A 456 14.77 -13.63 -16.56
N PRO A 457 13.89 -13.96 -15.60
CA PRO A 457 14.18 -14.95 -14.55
C PRO A 457 14.61 -16.31 -15.11
N VAL A 458 15.61 -16.91 -14.47
CA VAL A 458 16.02 -18.31 -14.67
C VAL A 458 15.86 -19.01 -13.33
N LEU A 459 15.14 -20.14 -13.30
CA LEU A 459 14.95 -20.99 -12.12
C LEU A 459 15.66 -22.32 -12.36
N ALA A 460 16.24 -22.91 -11.31
CA ALA A 460 16.99 -24.17 -11.41
C ALA A 460 16.43 -25.25 -10.47
N VAL A 461 16.38 -26.49 -10.96
CA VAL A 461 16.07 -27.69 -10.16
C VAL A 461 17.14 -28.75 -10.47
N TRP A 462 18.00 -29.01 -9.51
CA TRP A 462 19.02 -30.07 -9.60
C TRP A 462 18.65 -31.17 -8.62
N LEU A 463 18.01 -32.23 -9.12
CA LEU A 463 17.52 -33.34 -8.28
C LEU A 463 18.70 -34.05 -7.62
N GLY A 464 18.72 -34.11 -6.29
CA GLY A 464 19.85 -34.67 -5.53
C GLY A 464 21.13 -33.83 -5.58
N GLY A 465 21.06 -32.56 -6.05
CA GLY A 465 22.20 -31.64 -6.07
C GLY A 465 22.71 -31.32 -4.66
N GLY A 466 24.04 -31.23 -4.53
CA GLY A 466 24.72 -30.90 -3.26
C GLY A 466 25.03 -29.40 -3.09
N GLU A 467 25.72 -29.07 -1.99
CA GLU A 467 26.07 -27.70 -1.61
C GLU A 467 26.87 -26.95 -2.70
N GLU A 468 27.70 -27.63 -3.49
CA GLU A 468 28.44 -27.01 -4.59
C GLU A 468 27.50 -26.36 -5.63
N THR A 469 26.48 -27.10 -6.09
CA THR A 469 25.52 -26.59 -7.07
C THR A 469 24.67 -25.45 -6.50
N ALA A 470 24.26 -25.56 -5.24
CA ALA A 470 23.55 -24.49 -4.54
C ALA A 470 24.40 -23.22 -4.43
N GLY A 471 25.69 -23.36 -4.12
CA GLY A 471 26.66 -22.26 -4.06
C GLY A 471 26.82 -21.55 -5.41
N ILE A 472 26.89 -22.31 -6.52
CA ILE A 472 26.96 -21.76 -7.88
C ILE A 472 25.71 -20.92 -8.19
N PHE A 473 24.51 -21.46 -7.94
CA PHE A 473 23.26 -20.74 -8.22
C PHE A 473 23.09 -19.51 -7.32
N ALA A 474 23.45 -19.62 -6.03
CA ALA A 474 23.42 -18.50 -5.10
C ALA A 474 24.34 -17.35 -5.55
N ALA A 475 25.57 -17.66 -5.97
CA ALA A 475 26.52 -16.68 -6.50
C ALA A 475 26.03 -16.02 -7.79
N ALA A 476 25.31 -16.77 -8.64
CA ALA A 476 24.71 -16.28 -9.88
C ALA A 476 23.37 -15.56 -9.69
N GLY A 477 22.80 -15.56 -8.48
CA GLY A 477 21.46 -15.03 -8.22
C GLY A 477 20.34 -15.81 -8.92
N ILE A 478 20.53 -17.11 -9.12
CA ILE A 478 19.54 -18.03 -9.68
C ILE A 478 18.79 -18.70 -8.52
N PRO A 479 17.45 -18.56 -8.41
CA PRO A 479 16.65 -19.35 -7.47
C PRO A 479 16.77 -20.85 -7.77
N SER A 480 17.16 -21.63 -6.76
CA SER A 480 17.31 -23.09 -6.89
C SER A 480 16.34 -23.83 -5.98
N PHE A 481 15.68 -24.86 -6.51
CA PHE A 481 14.66 -25.64 -5.81
C PHE A 481 15.01 -27.12 -5.75
N ALA A 482 14.42 -27.81 -4.77
CA ALA A 482 14.60 -29.25 -4.62
C ALA A 482 13.77 -30.03 -5.66
N THR A 483 12.60 -29.52 -6.03
CA THR A 483 11.67 -30.18 -6.96
C THR A 483 11.14 -29.23 -8.02
N GLU A 484 10.61 -29.79 -9.11
CA GLU A 484 9.91 -29.03 -10.15
C GLU A 484 8.62 -28.38 -9.63
N GLN A 485 7.97 -28.99 -8.64
CA GLN A 485 6.77 -28.44 -8.02
C GLN A 485 7.08 -27.12 -7.31
N ASP A 486 8.13 -27.08 -6.49
CA ASP A 486 8.53 -25.86 -5.77
C ASP A 486 8.94 -24.74 -6.74
N ALA A 487 9.63 -25.10 -7.83
CA ALA A 487 10.04 -24.14 -8.86
C ALA A 487 8.82 -23.54 -9.59
N ILE A 488 7.79 -24.34 -9.86
CA ILE A 488 6.56 -23.86 -10.49
C ILE A 488 5.77 -22.97 -9.52
N VAL A 489 5.67 -23.32 -8.24
CA VAL A 489 5.09 -22.45 -7.20
C VAL A 489 5.84 -21.13 -7.12
N GLY A 490 7.17 -21.16 -7.08
CA GLY A 490 8.02 -19.96 -7.16
C GLY A 490 7.76 -19.10 -8.41
N PHE A 491 7.61 -19.73 -9.58
CA PHE A 491 7.26 -19.04 -10.82
C PHE A 491 5.86 -18.40 -10.77
N GLN A 492 4.89 -19.06 -10.13
CA GLN A 492 3.56 -18.48 -9.92
C GLN A 492 3.61 -17.24 -9.02
N HIS A 493 4.42 -17.27 -7.95
CA HIS A 493 4.63 -16.10 -7.10
C HIS A 493 5.25 -14.93 -7.87
N LEU A 494 6.23 -15.18 -8.74
CA LEU A 494 6.79 -14.15 -9.64
C LEU A 494 5.71 -13.53 -10.54
N THR A 495 4.85 -14.36 -11.13
CA THR A 495 3.79 -13.90 -12.05
C THR A 495 2.69 -13.15 -11.30
N ARG A 496 2.23 -13.67 -10.15
CA ARG A 496 1.23 -13.01 -9.29
C ARG A 496 1.74 -11.66 -8.80
N HIS A 497 2.99 -11.58 -8.35
CA HIS A 497 3.60 -10.32 -7.93
C HIS A 497 3.69 -9.31 -9.08
N ALA A 498 4.05 -9.74 -10.30
CA ALA A 498 4.08 -8.85 -11.47
C ALA A 498 2.68 -8.31 -11.82
N LEU A 499 1.64 -9.14 -11.72
CA LEU A 499 0.24 -8.72 -11.91
C LEU A 499 -0.19 -7.73 -10.82
N LEU A 500 0.10 -8.01 -9.55
CA LEU A 500 -0.18 -7.11 -8.43
C LEU A 500 0.47 -5.74 -8.64
N LEU A 501 1.74 -5.70 -9.07
CA LEU A 501 2.43 -4.45 -9.33
C LEU A 501 1.83 -3.69 -10.52
N LYS A 502 1.42 -4.40 -11.57
CA LYS A 502 0.74 -3.81 -12.72
C LYS A 502 -0.60 -3.19 -12.32
N GLU A 503 -1.40 -3.88 -11.51
CA GLU A 503 -2.66 -3.36 -10.98
C GLU A 503 -2.44 -2.19 -10.03
N LEU A 504 -1.43 -2.27 -9.17
CA LEU A 504 -1.06 -1.22 -8.24
C LEU A 504 -0.60 0.07 -8.92
N MET A 505 -0.02 -0.05 -10.13
CA MET A 505 0.46 1.04 -10.97
C MET A 505 -0.50 1.40 -12.12
N ALA A 506 -1.65 0.72 -12.25
CA ALA A 506 -2.59 0.98 -13.34
C ALA A 506 -3.24 2.35 -13.19
N THR A 507 -3.30 3.10 -14.29
CA THR A 507 -4.08 4.33 -14.38
C THR A 507 -5.50 3.96 -14.78
N PRO A 508 -6.51 4.16 -13.92
CA PRO A 508 -7.90 3.87 -14.26
C PRO A 508 -8.36 4.67 -15.49
N PRO A 509 -9.32 4.16 -16.27
CA PRO A 509 -9.93 4.92 -17.34
C PRO A 509 -10.85 6.01 -16.76
N VAL A 510 -10.91 7.17 -17.43
CA VAL A 510 -11.81 8.28 -17.09
C VAL A 510 -13.26 7.80 -17.22
N LEU A 511 -14.04 7.96 -16.15
CA LEU A 511 -15.51 7.87 -16.21
C LEU A 511 -16.07 9.18 -16.80
N ASP A 512 -17.07 9.09 -17.67
CA ASP A 512 -17.72 10.28 -18.25
C ASP A 512 -18.19 11.21 -17.12
N GLU A 513 -17.76 12.48 -17.17
CA GLU A 513 -17.96 13.48 -16.10
C GLU A 513 -19.42 13.95 -15.94
N GLY A 514 -20.35 13.37 -16.69
CA GLY A 514 -21.76 13.76 -16.69
C GLY A 514 -22.45 13.39 -15.38
N ASP A 515 -22.50 14.36 -14.46
CA ASP A 515 -23.19 14.40 -13.17
C ASP A 515 -22.66 13.41 -12.10
N GLN A 516 -22.17 13.96 -10.98
CA GLN A 516 -21.77 13.19 -9.80
C GLN A 516 -22.99 12.64 -9.05
N PRO A 517 -22.86 11.56 -8.26
CA PRO A 517 -23.93 11.09 -7.38
C PRO A 517 -24.38 12.21 -6.43
N ASP A 518 -25.68 12.33 -6.20
CA ASP A 518 -26.22 13.28 -5.24
C ASP A 518 -26.14 12.72 -3.82
N ILE A 519 -24.96 12.88 -3.23
CA ILE A 519 -24.66 12.41 -1.86
C ILE A 519 -25.54 13.13 -0.84
N VAL A 520 -25.86 14.41 -1.06
CA VAL A 520 -26.63 15.23 -0.11
C VAL A 520 -28.05 14.70 -0.01
N ALA A 521 -28.72 14.49 -1.15
CA ALA A 521 -30.06 13.90 -1.18
C ALA A 521 -30.06 12.48 -0.60
N ALA A 522 -29.05 11.67 -0.90
CA ALA A 522 -28.93 10.32 -0.39
C ALA A 522 -28.73 10.28 1.14
N THR A 523 -27.90 11.18 1.68
CA THR A 523 -27.71 11.34 3.13
C THR A 523 -29.01 11.74 3.82
N ALA A 524 -29.73 12.73 3.29
CA ALA A 524 -31.02 13.15 3.86
C ALA A 524 -32.06 12.01 3.88
N LEU A 525 -32.07 11.16 2.83
CA LEU A 525 -32.95 10.00 2.75
C LEU A 525 -32.67 8.97 3.85
N VAL A 526 -31.41 8.61 4.08
CA VAL A 526 -31.04 7.63 5.12
C VAL A 526 -31.16 8.19 6.53
N GLU A 527 -30.87 9.47 6.74
CA GLU A 527 -31.01 10.12 8.05
C GLU A 527 -32.47 10.21 8.50
N ARG A 528 -33.39 10.49 7.57
CA ARG A 528 -34.83 10.45 7.86
C ARG A 528 -35.26 9.06 8.34
N ALA A 529 -34.82 8.00 7.65
CA ALA A 529 -35.14 6.63 8.01
C ALA A 529 -34.61 6.23 9.40
N ILE A 530 -33.39 6.65 9.73
CA ILE A 530 -32.81 6.43 11.07
C ILE A 530 -33.57 7.21 12.14
N ALA A 531 -33.94 8.47 11.87
CA ALA A 531 -34.71 9.30 12.79
C ALA A 531 -36.10 8.70 13.12
N GLU A 532 -36.68 7.95 12.19
CA GLU A 532 -37.91 7.17 12.38
C GLU A 532 -37.70 5.86 13.14
N GLY A 533 -36.47 5.54 13.56
CA GLY A 533 -36.13 4.33 14.31
C GLY A 533 -36.09 3.06 13.46
N ARG A 534 -35.97 3.18 12.14
CA ARG A 534 -35.97 2.03 11.22
C ARG A 534 -34.59 1.40 11.09
N ALA A 535 -34.56 0.07 10.99
CA ALA A 535 -33.33 -0.70 10.72
C ALA A 535 -33.07 -0.96 9.22
N TRP A 536 -34.04 -0.64 8.36
CA TRP A 536 -34.03 -0.91 6.92
C TRP A 536 -34.67 0.25 6.15
N LEU A 537 -34.22 0.45 4.91
CA LEU A 537 -34.95 1.30 3.96
C LEU A 537 -36.13 0.55 3.36
N GLU A 538 -37.22 1.28 3.11
CA GLU A 538 -38.38 0.75 2.39
C GLU A 538 -38.07 0.60 0.88
N PRO A 539 -38.78 -0.26 0.13
CA PRO A 539 -38.40 -0.58 -1.25
C PRO A 539 -38.36 0.63 -2.21
N ASP A 540 -39.24 1.61 -2.04
CA ASP A 540 -39.27 2.85 -2.80
C ASP A 540 -38.08 3.77 -2.47
N GLU A 541 -37.70 3.84 -1.20
CA GLU A 541 -36.49 4.54 -0.75
C GLU A 541 -35.23 3.86 -1.29
N VAL A 542 -35.20 2.52 -1.33
CA VAL A 542 -34.11 1.76 -1.96
C VAL A 542 -34.03 2.10 -3.46
N ALA A 543 -35.14 2.08 -4.19
CA ALA A 543 -35.15 2.44 -5.60
C ALA A 543 -34.68 3.89 -5.84
N HIS A 544 -35.08 4.83 -4.98
CA HIS A 544 -34.62 6.21 -5.02
C HIS A 544 -33.11 6.29 -4.77
N LEU A 545 -32.60 5.61 -3.75
CA LEU A 545 -31.16 5.54 -3.48
C LEU A 545 -30.38 5.00 -4.67
N LEU A 546 -30.83 3.91 -5.30
CA LEU A 546 -30.20 3.34 -6.49
C LEU A 546 -30.18 4.35 -7.65
N ALA A 547 -31.24 5.13 -7.84
CA ALA A 547 -31.31 6.17 -8.87
C ALA A 547 -30.31 7.31 -8.62
N LEU A 548 -30.15 7.77 -7.37
CA LEU A 548 -29.19 8.82 -6.99
C LEU A 548 -27.74 8.43 -7.29
N PHE A 549 -27.43 7.12 -7.29
CA PHE A 549 -26.13 6.56 -7.63
C PHE A 549 -26.09 5.89 -9.02
N ARG A 550 -27.17 6.01 -9.82
CA ARG A 550 -27.32 5.45 -11.17
C ARG A 550 -27.09 3.95 -11.29
N ILE A 551 -27.50 3.19 -10.29
CA ILE A 551 -27.57 1.74 -10.39
C ILE A 551 -28.87 1.39 -11.12
N PRO A 552 -28.83 0.81 -12.33
CA PRO A 552 -30.05 0.46 -13.05
C PRO A 552 -30.84 -0.58 -12.26
N ALA A 553 -32.12 -0.28 -11.98
CA ALA A 553 -33.02 -1.17 -11.26
C ALA A 553 -34.35 -1.27 -12.00
N LEU A 554 -35.07 -2.37 -11.81
CA LEU A 554 -36.42 -2.52 -12.34
C LEU A 554 -37.37 -1.56 -11.62
N GLY A 555 -38.23 -0.87 -12.39
CA GLY A 555 -39.27 -0.02 -11.82
C GLY A 555 -40.22 -0.83 -10.95
N LEU A 556 -40.63 -0.26 -9.83
CA LEU A 556 -41.54 -0.89 -8.87
C LEU A 556 -42.72 0.04 -8.56
N ALA A 557 -43.84 -0.56 -8.16
CA ALA A 557 -44.98 0.14 -7.59
C ALA A 557 -45.34 -0.50 -6.25
N ILE A 558 -45.41 0.31 -5.19
CA ILE A 558 -45.88 -0.12 -3.88
C ILE A 558 -47.34 0.29 -3.73
N VAL A 559 -48.16 -0.64 -3.29
CA VAL A 559 -49.61 -0.47 -3.16
C VAL A 559 -50.10 -1.11 -1.87
N ALA A 560 -51.15 -0.55 -1.27
CA ALA A 560 -51.62 -1.01 0.03
C ALA A 560 -52.32 -2.38 -0.01
N ASP A 561 -52.97 -2.72 -1.13
CA ASP A 561 -53.86 -3.89 -1.21
C ASP A 561 -53.81 -4.62 -2.57
N ALA A 562 -54.55 -5.73 -2.64
CA ALA A 562 -54.66 -6.57 -3.83
C ALA A 562 -55.30 -5.85 -5.03
N ALA A 563 -56.16 -4.85 -4.79
CA ALA A 563 -56.83 -4.11 -5.85
C ALA A 563 -55.88 -3.12 -6.51
N GLY A 564 -55.14 -2.35 -5.71
CA GLY A 564 -54.05 -1.50 -6.18
C GLY A 564 -52.97 -2.30 -6.89
N ALA A 565 -52.67 -3.53 -6.43
CA ALA A 565 -51.67 -4.39 -7.09
C ALA A 565 -52.10 -4.79 -8.51
N ALA A 566 -53.36 -5.16 -8.68
CA ALA A 566 -53.89 -5.44 -10.01
C ALA A 566 -53.87 -4.20 -10.91
N GLU A 567 -54.23 -3.03 -10.37
CA GLU A 567 -54.22 -1.77 -11.12
C GLU A 567 -52.81 -1.37 -11.56
N ALA A 568 -51.83 -1.40 -10.66
CA ALA A 568 -50.43 -1.08 -10.96
C ALA A 568 -49.83 -2.04 -12.00
N ALA A 569 -50.30 -3.29 -12.07
CA ALA A 569 -49.85 -4.27 -13.05
C ALA A 569 -50.41 -4.04 -14.48
N ARG A 570 -51.50 -3.27 -14.64
CA ARG A 570 -52.18 -3.07 -15.94
C ARG A 570 -51.26 -2.56 -17.03
N ALA A 571 -50.44 -1.56 -16.72
CA ALA A 571 -49.50 -0.98 -17.67
C ALA A 571 -48.46 -2.01 -18.15
N GLN A 572 -48.11 -2.97 -17.31
CA GLN A 572 -47.18 -4.04 -17.66
C GLN A 572 -47.84 -5.09 -18.57
N PHE A 573 -49.08 -5.48 -18.27
CA PHE A 573 -49.85 -6.39 -19.13
C PHE A 573 -50.15 -5.79 -20.50
N ALA A 574 -50.49 -4.49 -20.56
CA ALA A 574 -50.67 -3.77 -21.81
C ALA A 574 -49.39 -3.74 -22.66
N ALA A 575 -48.21 -3.76 -22.01
CA ALA A 575 -46.91 -3.87 -22.66
C ALA A 575 -46.49 -5.33 -22.94
N GLY A 576 -47.38 -6.32 -22.75
CA GLY A 576 -47.11 -7.74 -23.00
C GLY A 576 -46.18 -8.40 -21.98
N ARG A 577 -45.97 -7.80 -20.79
CA ARG A 577 -45.07 -8.31 -19.74
C ARG A 577 -45.85 -9.01 -18.64
N THR A 578 -45.26 -10.04 -18.02
CA THR A 578 -45.74 -10.59 -16.74
C THR A 578 -45.18 -9.78 -15.57
N VAL A 579 -45.77 -9.93 -14.38
CA VAL A 579 -45.34 -9.23 -13.16
C VAL A 579 -44.99 -10.21 -12.05
N ALA A 580 -44.04 -9.81 -11.20
CA ALA A 580 -43.82 -10.38 -9.89
C ALA A 580 -44.60 -9.58 -8.84
N LEU A 581 -45.20 -10.29 -7.89
CA LEU A 581 -45.81 -9.72 -6.70
C LEU A 581 -44.98 -10.13 -5.48
N LYS A 582 -44.60 -9.16 -4.65
CA LYS A 582 -43.88 -9.41 -3.40
C LYS A 582 -44.59 -8.71 -2.23
N ILE A 583 -44.58 -9.30 -1.04
CA ILE A 583 -45.11 -8.63 0.15
C ILE A 583 -44.18 -7.51 0.63
N VAL A 584 -44.76 -6.43 1.13
CA VAL A 584 -44.05 -5.36 1.85
C VAL A 584 -44.46 -5.45 3.32
N SER A 585 -43.49 -5.72 4.18
CA SER A 585 -43.68 -5.91 5.60
C SER A 585 -42.37 -5.60 6.32
N PRO A 586 -42.37 -4.70 7.33
CA PRO A 586 -41.18 -4.40 8.13
C PRO A 586 -40.78 -5.58 9.03
N ASP A 587 -41.71 -6.49 9.30
CA ASP A 587 -41.53 -7.61 10.25
C ASP A 587 -41.08 -8.90 9.54
N VAL A 588 -40.96 -8.90 8.20
CA VAL A 588 -40.52 -10.06 7.40
C VAL A 588 -39.23 -9.75 6.65
N ALA A 589 -38.12 -10.24 7.19
CA ALA A 589 -36.81 -10.10 6.54
C ALA A 589 -36.73 -10.93 5.25
N HIS A 590 -36.94 -12.25 5.28
CA HIS A 590 -36.87 -13.11 4.08
C HIS A 590 -38.27 -13.41 3.55
N LYS A 591 -38.67 -12.68 2.50
CA LYS A 591 -40.01 -12.78 1.89
C LYS A 591 -40.33 -14.19 1.43
N SER A 592 -39.34 -14.92 0.88
CA SER A 592 -39.51 -16.29 0.39
C SER A 592 -39.86 -17.29 1.50
N ASP A 593 -39.40 -17.09 2.74
CA ASP A 593 -39.62 -18.02 3.86
C ASP A 593 -41.10 -18.13 4.24
N VAL A 594 -41.82 -17.01 4.11
CA VAL A 594 -43.27 -16.95 4.30
C VAL A 594 -44.05 -17.17 3.00
N GLY A 595 -43.36 -17.44 1.89
CA GLY A 595 -43.97 -17.54 0.57
C GLY A 595 -44.46 -16.18 0.02
N GLY A 596 -43.91 -15.08 0.50
CA GLY A 596 -44.28 -13.71 0.15
C GLY A 596 -43.76 -13.22 -1.21
N VAL A 597 -43.44 -14.13 -2.14
CA VAL A 597 -43.03 -13.83 -3.52
C VAL A 597 -43.77 -14.78 -4.46
N GLU A 598 -44.38 -14.25 -5.51
CA GLU A 598 -44.99 -15.02 -6.59
C GLU A 598 -44.63 -14.35 -7.92
N LEU A 599 -44.10 -15.16 -8.84
CA LEU A 599 -43.51 -14.71 -10.10
C LEU A 599 -44.45 -15.04 -11.26
N ASP A 600 -44.19 -14.43 -12.42
CA ASP A 600 -44.88 -14.73 -13.69
C ASP A 600 -46.41 -14.63 -13.67
N LEU A 601 -46.93 -13.64 -12.96
CA LEU A 601 -48.36 -13.36 -12.96
C LEU A 601 -48.73 -12.68 -14.28
N ALA A 602 -49.66 -13.29 -15.02
CA ALA A 602 -49.96 -12.90 -16.41
C ALA A 602 -51.20 -12.01 -16.57
N ASN A 603 -51.98 -11.78 -15.51
CA ASN A 603 -53.17 -10.93 -15.56
C ASN A 603 -53.61 -10.44 -14.16
N GLU A 604 -54.50 -9.45 -14.13
CA GLU A 604 -55.04 -8.85 -12.91
C GLU A 604 -55.67 -9.88 -11.95
N LYS A 605 -56.38 -10.88 -12.48
CA LYS A 605 -57.03 -11.92 -11.67
C LYS A 605 -56.00 -12.79 -10.94
N ALA A 606 -54.91 -13.14 -11.62
CA ALA A 606 -53.79 -13.87 -11.03
C ALA A 606 -53.12 -13.05 -9.92
N VAL A 607 -52.95 -11.74 -10.12
CA VAL A 607 -52.38 -10.82 -9.11
C VAL A 607 -53.23 -10.78 -7.84
N ARG A 608 -54.56 -10.61 -7.97
CA ARG A 608 -55.46 -10.60 -6.80
C ARG A 608 -55.39 -11.92 -6.02
N LYS A 609 -55.45 -13.05 -6.73
CA LYS A 609 -55.38 -14.38 -6.11
C LYS A 609 -54.02 -14.66 -5.46
N ALA A 610 -52.92 -14.13 -6.02
CA ALA A 610 -51.60 -14.20 -5.43
C ALA A 610 -51.53 -13.40 -4.13
N ALA A 611 -52.01 -12.16 -4.13
CA ALA A 611 -52.07 -11.29 -2.95
C ALA A 611 -52.85 -11.94 -1.79
N ASP A 612 -54.02 -12.50 -2.07
CA ASP A 612 -54.85 -13.17 -1.06
C ASP A 612 -54.12 -14.39 -0.45
N ARG A 613 -53.51 -15.22 -1.29
CA ARG A 613 -52.73 -16.39 -0.83
C ARG A 613 -51.50 -16.01 -0.02
N MET A 614 -50.78 -14.95 -0.41
CA MET A 614 -49.64 -14.46 0.36
C MET A 614 -50.08 -13.94 1.73
N THR A 615 -51.18 -13.18 1.78
CA THR A 615 -51.73 -12.66 3.04
C THR A 615 -52.13 -13.80 3.97
N GLY A 616 -52.77 -14.84 3.44
CA GLY A 616 -53.11 -16.04 4.20
C GLY A 616 -51.87 -16.73 4.78
N ARG A 617 -50.86 -17.01 3.94
CA ARG A 617 -49.60 -17.65 4.37
C ARG A 617 -48.84 -16.83 5.39
N LEU A 618 -48.82 -15.51 5.25
CA LEU A 618 -48.17 -14.62 6.21
C LEU A 618 -48.83 -14.72 7.58
N ARG A 619 -50.17 -14.62 7.64
CA ARG A 619 -50.94 -14.74 8.90
C ARG A 619 -50.79 -16.10 9.55
N GLU A 620 -50.63 -17.16 8.77
CA GLU A 620 -50.43 -18.52 9.27
C GLU A 620 -49.01 -18.72 9.86
N LYS A 621 -47.97 -18.29 9.12
CA LYS A 621 -46.58 -18.53 9.52
C LYS A 621 -46.03 -17.50 10.50
N ARG A 622 -46.53 -16.27 10.47
CA ARG A 622 -46.09 -15.10 11.26
C ARG A 622 -47.31 -14.23 11.64
N PRO A 623 -48.19 -14.69 12.55
CA PRO A 623 -49.40 -13.96 12.93
C PRO A 623 -49.14 -12.52 13.42
N GLU A 624 -47.96 -12.29 14.01
CA GLU A 624 -47.51 -11.01 14.54
C GLU A 624 -46.99 -10.02 13.49
N ALA A 625 -46.72 -10.47 12.26
CA ALA A 625 -46.12 -9.64 11.23
C ALA A 625 -47.14 -8.70 10.57
N ARG A 626 -46.80 -7.41 10.48
CA ARG A 626 -47.63 -6.39 9.83
C ARG A 626 -47.38 -6.39 8.32
N LEU A 627 -48.44 -6.58 7.55
CA LEU A 627 -48.43 -6.36 6.10
C LEU A 627 -48.73 -4.89 5.82
N THR A 628 -47.76 -4.16 5.28
CA THR A 628 -47.92 -2.75 4.92
C THR A 628 -48.32 -2.55 3.45
N GLY A 629 -48.17 -3.60 2.62
CA GLY A 629 -48.67 -3.60 1.26
C GLY A 629 -48.08 -4.69 0.38
N PHE A 630 -48.19 -4.48 -0.93
CA PHE A 630 -47.59 -5.30 -1.98
C PHE A 630 -46.70 -4.46 -2.88
N MET A 631 -45.63 -5.07 -3.36
CA MET A 631 -44.75 -4.54 -4.39
C MET A 631 -45.03 -5.27 -5.70
N VAL A 632 -45.41 -4.50 -6.71
CA VAL A 632 -45.60 -4.98 -8.09
C VAL A 632 -44.38 -4.57 -8.91
N GLN A 633 -43.78 -5.54 -9.59
CA GLN A 633 -42.56 -5.35 -10.36
C GLN A 633 -42.67 -6.08 -11.70
N PRO A 634 -42.25 -5.49 -12.83
CA PRO A 634 -42.23 -6.21 -14.11
C PRO A 634 -41.24 -7.37 -14.06
N MET A 635 -41.59 -8.50 -14.66
CA MET A 635 -40.66 -9.61 -14.84
C MET A 635 -39.59 -9.22 -15.87
N ALA A 636 -38.32 -9.38 -15.49
CA ALA A 636 -37.20 -9.20 -16.39
C ALA A 636 -36.88 -10.50 -17.13
N HIS A 637 -37.64 -10.78 -18.20
CA HIS A 637 -37.38 -11.90 -19.11
C HIS A 637 -36.18 -11.61 -20.01
N ARG A 638 -34.98 -11.62 -19.43
CA ARG A 638 -33.71 -11.46 -20.16
C ARG A 638 -33.13 -12.83 -20.47
N ALA A 639 -33.53 -13.38 -21.62
CA ALA A 639 -33.00 -14.66 -22.09
C ALA A 639 -31.46 -14.61 -22.12
N LYS A 640 -30.82 -15.64 -21.56
CA LYS A 640 -29.35 -15.76 -21.50
C LYS A 640 -28.63 -14.72 -20.63
N ALA A 641 -29.36 -13.98 -19.78
CA ALA A 641 -28.75 -13.17 -18.73
C ALA A 641 -28.11 -14.04 -17.65
N ARG A 642 -27.03 -13.54 -17.06
CA ARG A 642 -26.35 -14.18 -15.94
C ARG A 642 -26.83 -13.53 -14.64
N GLU A 643 -27.16 -14.36 -13.66
CA GLU A 643 -27.46 -13.92 -12.30
C GLU A 643 -26.16 -13.67 -11.53
N LEU A 644 -26.01 -12.45 -11.05
CA LEU A 644 -24.86 -11.97 -10.28
C LEU A 644 -25.33 -11.46 -8.92
N ILE A 645 -24.44 -11.48 -7.95
CA ILE A 645 -24.62 -10.79 -6.67
C ILE A 645 -23.57 -9.69 -6.58
N ALA A 646 -23.99 -8.51 -6.12
CA ALA A 646 -23.07 -7.48 -5.67
C ALA A 646 -23.61 -6.80 -4.43
N GLY A 647 -22.74 -6.29 -3.57
CA GLY A 647 -23.16 -5.65 -2.34
C GLY A 647 -21.97 -5.21 -1.51
N PHE A 648 -22.23 -4.86 -0.26
CA PHE A 648 -21.17 -4.65 0.72
C PHE A 648 -21.64 -4.97 2.13
N SER A 649 -20.67 -5.32 2.97
CA SER A 649 -20.85 -5.45 4.42
C SER A 649 -19.67 -4.78 5.13
N VAL A 650 -19.79 -4.54 6.42
CA VAL A 650 -18.75 -3.88 7.22
C VAL A 650 -17.94 -4.92 7.99
N ASP A 651 -16.65 -4.96 7.72
CA ASP A 651 -15.64 -5.69 8.48
C ASP A 651 -15.17 -4.85 9.70
N PRO A 652 -14.97 -5.46 10.88
CA PRO A 652 -14.54 -4.74 12.09
C PRO A 652 -13.16 -4.10 12.02
N CYS A 653 -12.28 -4.52 11.11
CA CYS A 653 -10.93 -3.99 10.94
C CYS A 653 -10.88 -2.96 9.79
N PHE A 654 -11.35 -3.36 8.60
CA PHE A 654 -11.19 -2.60 7.35
C PHE A 654 -12.38 -1.69 7.00
N GLY A 655 -13.48 -1.77 7.73
CA GLY A 655 -14.71 -1.04 7.43
C GLY A 655 -15.48 -1.70 6.28
N PRO A 656 -16.16 -0.95 5.39
CA PRO A 656 -16.93 -1.55 4.31
C PRO A 656 -16.07 -2.37 3.35
N VAL A 657 -16.60 -3.51 2.91
CA VAL A 657 -15.99 -4.45 1.97
C VAL A 657 -17.02 -4.77 0.88
N ILE A 658 -16.68 -4.50 -0.37
CA ILE A 658 -17.51 -4.77 -1.54
C ILE A 658 -17.44 -6.26 -1.89
N VAL A 659 -18.58 -6.84 -2.24
CA VAL A 659 -18.74 -8.23 -2.65
C VAL A 659 -19.17 -8.29 -4.11
N PHE A 660 -18.62 -9.23 -4.87
CA PHE A 660 -19.09 -9.59 -6.21
C PHE A 660 -18.98 -11.08 -6.45
N GLY A 661 -19.96 -11.67 -7.14
CA GLY A 661 -19.88 -13.07 -7.55
C GLY A 661 -21.11 -13.55 -8.30
N ARG A 662 -21.24 -14.88 -8.35
CA ARG A 662 -22.43 -15.52 -8.92
C ARG A 662 -23.63 -15.33 -7.98
N GLY A 663 -24.74 -14.83 -8.53
CA GLY A 663 -25.97 -14.54 -7.79
C GLY A 663 -27.00 -15.66 -7.86
N GLY A 664 -28.19 -15.34 -7.34
CA GLY A 664 -29.33 -16.24 -7.28
C GLY A 664 -29.48 -16.93 -5.92
N THR A 665 -30.43 -17.85 -5.82
CA THR A 665 -30.79 -18.53 -4.56
C THR A 665 -29.70 -19.44 -4.00
N ALA A 666 -28.77 -19.90 -4.84
CA ALA A 666 -27.65 -20.76 -4.45
C ALA A 666 -26.32 -19.99 -4.26
N ALA A 667 -26.34 -18.65 -4.27
CA ALA A 667 -25.12 -17.82 -4.20
C ALA A 667 -24.25 -18.13 -2.97
N GLU A 668 -24.86 -18.47 -1.83
CA GLU A 668 -24.14 -18.79 -0.59
C GLU A 668 -23.47 -20.17 -0.61
N LEU A 669 -24.01 -21.12 -1.39
CA LEU A 669 -23.51 -22.50 -1.50
C LEU A 669 -22.40 -22.63 -2.55
N ILE A 670 -22.34 -21.69 -3.50
CA ILE A 670 -21.37 -21.68 -4.59
C ILE A 670 -20.24 -20.72 -4.19
N ALA A 671 -19.07 -21.28 -3.85
CA ALA A 671 -17.85 -20.53 -3.50
C ALA A 671 -17.22 -19.85 -4.74
N ASP A 672 -17.99 -18.99 -5.42
CA ASP A 672 -17.60 -18.19 -6.57
C ASP A 672 -17.89 -16.70 -6.33
N THR A 673 -17.30 -16.20 -5.25
CA THR A 673 -17.40 -14.81 -4.80
C THR A 673 -16.01 -14.28 -4.47
N HIS A 674 -15.82 -12.99 -4.71
CA HIS A 674 -14.63 -12.27 -4.28
C HIS A 674 -15.02 -10.93 -3.68
N VAL A 675 -14.08 -10.38 -2.92
CA VAL A 675 -14.28 -9.14 -2.19
C VAL A 675 -13.18 -8.11 -2.47
N ALA A 676 -13.49 -6.83 -2.29
CA ALA A 676 -12.56 -5.73 -2.49
C ALA A 676 -12.86 -4.57 -1.53
N LEU A 677 -11.83 -3.77 -1.20
CA LEU A 677 -12.01 -2.58 -0.37
C LEU A 677 -12.42 -1.36 -1.22
N PRO A 678 -13.44 -0.59 -0.82
CA PRO A 678 -13.75 0.70 -1.42
C PRO A 678 -12.70 1.77 -1.01
N PRO A 679 -12.56 2.86 -1.79
CA PRO A 679 -13.27 3.15 -3.05
C PRO A 679 -12.77 2.26 -4.21
N LEU A 680 -13.70 1.95 -5.12
CA LEU A 680 -13.40 1.24 -6.37
C LEU A 680 -13.39 2.22 -7.53
N ASP A 681 -12.38 2.06 -8.40
CA ASP A 681 -12.37 2.58 -9.76
C ASP A 681 -12.72 1.45 -10.76
N LEU A 682 -12.92 1.78 -12.03
CA LEU A 682 -13.27 0.78 -13.06
C LEU A 682 -12.23 -0.34 -13.19
N ALA A 683 -10.93 -0.04 -13.04
CA ALA A 683 -9.88 -1.05 -13.16
C ALA A 683 -9.93 -2.05 -12.00
N SER A 684 -10.13 -1.55 -10.77
CA SER A 684 -10.29 -2.38 -9.57
C SER A 684 -11.59 -3.19 -9.59
N ALA A 685 -12.68 -2.65 -10.16
CA ALA A 685 -13.94 -3.37 -10.35
C ALA A 685 -13.79 -4.48 -11.40
N GLU A 686 -13.15 -4.21 -12.55
CA GLU A 686 -12.85 -5.24 -13.56
C GLU A 686 -11.93 -6.33 -13.02
N SER A 687 -10.93 -5.95 -12.20
CA SER A 687 -10.04 -6.88 -11.50
C SER A 687 -10.83 -7.76 -10.52
N LEU A 688 -11.77 -7.19 -9.76
CA LEU A 688 -12.68 -7.95 -8.89
C LEU A 688 -13.54 -8.94 -9.69
N ILE A 689 -14.12 -8.51 -10.82
CA ILE A 689 -14.89 -9.38 -11.72
C ILE A 689 -14.01 -10.52 -12.24
N ALA A 690 -12.83 -10.21 -12.77
CA ALA A 690 -11.94 -11.18 -13.44
C ALA A 690 -11.45 -12.30 -12.52
N ARG A 691 -11.39 -12.08 -11.20
CA ARG A 691 -11.01 -13.12 -10.23
C ARG A 691 -12.08 -14.20 -10.06
N THR A 692 -13.33 -13.89 -10.33
CA THR A 692 -14.43 -14.87 -10.20
C THR A 692 -14.41 -15.88 -11.33
N ARG A 693 -14.91 -17.10 -11.08
CA ARG A 693 -15.16 -18.11 -12.10
C ARG A 693 -16.32 -17.70 -13.01
N VAL A 694 -17.32 -16.97 -12.48
CA VAL A 694 -18.44 -16.43 -13.28
C VAL A 694 -17.95 -15.51 -14.40
N SER A 695 -16.79 -14.87 -14.25
CA SER A 695 -16.16 -14.07 -15.32
C SER A 695 -15.96 -14.84 -16.64
N ARG A 696 -15.73 -16.15 -16.57
CA ARG A 696 -15.57 -17.02 -17.75
C ARG A 696 -16.86 -17.16 -18.54
N ILE A 697 -18.01 -17.16 -17.86
CA ILE A 697 -19.33 -17.24 -18.49
C ILE A 697 -19.93 -15.87 -18.81
N LEU A 698 -19.32 -14.77 -18.33
CA LEU A 698 -19.61 -13.42 -18.80
C LEU A 698 -19.07 -13.17 -20.22
N ALA A 699 -18.01 -13.89 -20.63
CA ALA A 699 -17.56 -13.90 -22.01
C ALA A 699 -18.59 -14.56 -22.94
N ALA A 700 -18.45 -14.36 -24.25
CA ALA A 700 -19.27 -15.04 -25.24
C ALA A 700 -18.96 -16.54 -25.24
N TYR A 701 -20.00 -17.38 -25.25
CA TYR A 701 -19.85 -18.82 -25.41
C TYR A 701 -21.05 -19.39 -26.16
N ARG A 702 -20.79 -20.30 -27.11
CA ARG A 702 -21.83 -20.91 -27.96
C ARG A 702 -22.76 -19.84 -28.56
N ASP A 703 -24.05 -19.87 -28.22
CA ASP A 703 -25.11 -18.98 -28.68
C ASP A 703 -25.42 -17.85 -27.68
N VAL A 704 -24.62 -17.69 -26.63
CA VAL A 704 -24.78 -16.69 -25.57
C VAL A 704 -23.78 -15.54 -25.79
N PRO A 705 -24.25 -14.33 -26.12
CA PRO A 705 -23.38 -13.15 -26.28
C PRO A 705 -22.65 -12.79 -25.00
N ALA A 706 -21.52 -12.08 -25.11
CA ALA A 706 -20.82 -11.54 -23.95
C ALA A 706 -21.72 -10.56 -23.18
N ALA A 707 -21.65 -10.58 -21.86
CA ALA A 707 -22.30 -9.58 -21.02
C ALA A 707 -21.54 -8.26 -21.07
N ASP A 708 -22.24 -7.14 -20.89
CA ASP A 708 -21.62 -5.82 -20.76
C ASP A 708 -20.90 -5.72 -19.41
N ARG A 709 -19.61 -6.03 -19.44
CA ARG A 709 -18.72 -5.98 -18.26
C ARG A 709 -18.56 -4.57 -17.72
N ARG A 710 -18.59 -3.55 -18.58
CA ARG A 710 -18.45 -2.15 -18.17
C ARG A 710 -19.67 -1.72 -17.35
N ALA A 711 -20.87 -2.15 -17.73
CA ALA A 711 -22.08 -1.92 -16.93
C ALA A 711 -22.01 -2.59 -15.54
N ILE A 712 -21.49 -3.83 -15.46
CA ILE A 712 -21.28 -4.52 -14.18
C ILE A 712 -20.25 -3.75 -13.32
N ALA A 713 -19.13 -3.34 -13.91
CA ALA A 713 -18.10 -2.56 -13.23
C ALA A 713 -18.63 -1.21 -12.72
N ALA A 714 -19.49 -0.52 -13.49
CA ALA A 714 -20.13 0.72 -13.07
C ALA A 714 -21.02 0.53 -11.84
N VAL A 715 -21.78 -0.56 -11.75
CA VAL A 715 -22.56 -0.90 -10.55
C VAL A 715 -21.67 -1.10 -9.32
N LEU A 716 -20.53 -1.78 -9.48
CA LEU A 716 -19.57 -1.99 -8.40
C LEU A 716 -18.91 -0.68 -7.93
N VAL A 717 -18.58 0.22 -8.85
CA VAL A 717 -18.08 1.56 -8.52
C VAL A 717 -19.14 2.36 -7.76
N ALA A 718 -20.39 2.32 -8.21
CA ALA A 718 -21.51 2.98 -7.54
C ALA A 718 -21.72 2.44 -6.11
N LEU A 719 -21.68 1.12 -5.92
CA LEU A 719 -21.70 0.49 -4.59
C LEU A 719 -20.51 0.94 -3.72
N GLY A 720 -19.32 1.06 -4.30
CA GLY A 720 -18.13 1.62 -3.64
C GLY A 720 -18.36 3.05 -3.15
N ASN A 721 -18.99 3.89 -3.97
CA ASN A 721 -19.34 5.27 -3.62
C ASN A 721 -20.39 5.33 -2.51
N ILE A 722 -21.45 4.50 -2.57
CA ILE A 722 -22.45 4.36 -1.49
C ILE A 722 -21.76 3.99 -0.18
N ALA A 723 -20.94 2.93 -0.20
CA ALA A 723 -20.28 2.41 0.98
C ALA A 723 -19.33 3.43 1.64
N ALA A 724 -18.66 4.25 0.83
CA ALA A 724 -17.73 5.28 1.27
C ALA A 724 -18.42 6.56 1.75
N ALA A 725 -19.49 6.99 1.09
CA ALA A 725 -20.15 8.27 1.35
C ALA A 725 -21.21 8.20 2.45
N LEU A 726 -21.87 7.04 2.64
CA LEU A 726 -23.02 6.89 3.54
C LEU A 726 -22.70 5.97 4.71
N PRO A 727 -22.09 6.47 5.81
CA PRO A 727 -21.84 5.69 7.02
C PRO A 727 -23.13 5.21 7.73
N GLN A 728 -24.28 5.79 7.39
CA GLN A 728 -25.60 5.37 7.83
C GLN A 728 -26.02 4.01 7.25
N ILE A 729 -25.32 3.48 6.23
CA ILE A 729 -25.62 2.18 5.64
C ILE A 729 -24.60 1.14 6.14
N ARG A 730 -25.10 0.18 6.91
CA ARG A 730 -24.30 -0.92 7.46
C ARG A 730 -23.97 -1.97 6.41
N ALA A 731 -24.95 -2.37 5.61
CA ALA A 731 -24.78 -3.38 4.58
C ALA A 731 -25.82 -3.21 3.48
N MET A 732 -25.50 -3.70 2.30
CA MET A 732 -26.35 -3.62 1.12
C MET A 732 -26.18 -4.85 0.25
N ASP A 733 -27.27 -5.40 -0.27
CA ASP A 733 -27.27 -6.48 -1.25
C ASP A 733 -28.02 -6.05 -2.51
N LEU A 734 -27.46 -6.41 -3.66
CA LEU A 734 -28.13 -6.47 -4.96
C LEU A 734 -28.13 -7.94 -5.40
N ASN A 735 -29.24 -8.65 -5.18
CA ASN A 735 -29.34 -10.08 -5.48
C ASN A 735 -30.75 -10.49 -5.96
N PRO A 736 -30.94 -10.84 -7.24
CA PRO A 736 -29.94 -10.91 -8.29
C PRO A 736 -29.75 -9.56 -9.02
N ILE A 737 -28.57 -9.38 -9.60
CA ILE A 737 -28.32 -8.52 -10.75
C ILE A 737 -28.38 -9.41 -12.00
N LEU A 738 -29.17 -9.01 -13.00
CA LEU A 738 -29.20 -9.66 -14.31
C LEU A 738 -28.29 -8.92 -15.27
N ALA A 739 -27.28 -9.62 -15.79
CA ALA A 739 -26.32 -9.07 -16.75
C ALA A 739 -26.39 -9.80 -18.11
N ASP A 740 -26.51 -9.01 -19.19
CA ASP A 740 -26.49 -9.46 -20.58
C ASP A 740 -25.72 -8.45 -21.45
N ALA A 741 -25.79 -8.60 -22.78
CA ALA A 741 -25.09 -7.71 -23.72
C ALA A 741 -25.59 -6.26 -23.70
N ASN A 742 -26.77 -5.99 -23.12
CA ASN A 742 -27.42 -4.69 -23.09
C ASN A 742 -27.24 -3.97 -21.74
N GLY A 743 -26.49 -4.57 -20.80
CA GLY A 743 -26.18 -3.96 -19.51
C GLY A 743 -26.47 -4.86 -18.31
N ALA A 744 -26.41 -4.26 -17.12
CA ALA A 744 -26.68 -4.90 -15.84
C ALA A 744 -27.85 -4.21 -15.13
N VAL A 745 -28.82 -4.98 -14.61
CA VAL A 745 -29.99 -4.44 -13.90
C VAL A 745 -30.21 -5.17 -12.58
N ALA A 746 -30.35 -4.41 -11.49
CA ALA A 746 -30.72 -4.93 -10.18
C ALA A 746 -32.21 -5.32 -10.16
N VAL A 747 -32.49 -6.56 -9.79
CA VAL A 747 -33.86 -7.10 -9.68
C VAL A 747 -34.36 -7.03 -8.25
N ASP A 748 -33.48 -7.23 -7.28
CA ASP A 748 -33.79 -7.07 -5.88
C ASP A 748 -32.64 -6.35 -5.19
N ALA A 749 -33.00 -5.51 -4.21
CA ALA A 749 -32.05 -4.72 -3.45
C ALA A 749 -32.50 -4.62 -2.01
N ARG A 750 -31.53 -4.69 -1.09
CA ARG A 750 -31.76 -4.58 0.36
C ARG A 750 -30.71 -3.66 0.97
N VAL A 751 -31.14 -2.78 1.86
CA VAL A 751 -30.27 -1.81 2.53
C VAL A 751 -30.52 -1.88 4.04
N VAL A 752 -29.47 -2.22 4.80
CA VAL A 752 -29.44 -2.24 6.27
C VAL A 752 -28.92 -0.89 6.76
N LEU A 753 -29.63 -0.27 7.71
CA LEU A 753 -29.21 0.98 8.32
C LEU A 753 -28.34 0.76 9.56
N GLU A 754 -27.45 1.70 9.84
CA GLU A 754 -26.65 1.80 11.07
C GLU A 754 -27.18 2.97 11.91
N PRO A 755 -27.91 2.70 13.02
CA PRO A 755 -28.48 3.74 13.86
C PRO A 755 -27.44 4.66 14.52
N ASP A 756 -26.21 4.16 14.74
CA ASP A 756 -25.09 4.95 15.26
C ASP A 756 -23.94 4.98 14.24
N PRO A 757 -23.99 5.88 13.23
CA PRO A 757 -22.97 5.98 12.19
C PRO A 757 -21.56 6.25 12.75
N GLY A 758 -21.46 6.80 13.96
CA GLY A 758 -20.19 7.03 14.66
C GLY A 758 -19.48 5.74 15.07
N ARG A 759 -20.23 4.64 15.25
CA ARG A 759 -19.68 3.30 15.50
C ARG A 759 -19.15 2.62 14.25
N ARG A 760 -19.63 3.03 13.06
CA ARG A 760 -19.17 2.43 11.81
C ARG A 760 -17.76 2.89 11.52
N ARG A 761 -16.84 1.93 11.38
CA ARG A 761 -15.50 2.25 10.86
C ARG A 761 -15.61 2.83 9.46
N ARG A 762 -14.91 3.94 9.25
CA ARG A 762 -14.73 4.52 7.92
C ARG A 762 -13.97 3.54 7.02
N PRO A 763 -14.08 3.66 5.69
CA PRO A 763 -13.23 2.90 4.77
C PRO A 763 -11.76 3.01 5.15
N ALA A 764 -11.05 1.88 5.19
CA ALA A 764 -9.62 1.86 5.48
C ALA A 764 -8.79 2.63 4.43
N ILE A 765 -9.32 2.79 3.22
CA ILE A 765 -8.72 3.61 2.16
C ILE A 765 -9.50 4.91 2.08
N ARG A 766 -8.79 6.03 2.20
CA ARG A 766 -9.42 7.34 2.19
C ARG A 766 -10.05 7.64 0.81
N PRO A 767 -11.35 8.01 0.75
CA PRO A 767 -12.00 8.38 -0.50
C PRO A 767 -11.43 9.67 -1.12
N TYR A 768 -11.75 9.89 -2.39
CA TYR A 768 -11.39 11.10 -3.11
C TYR A 768 -11.99 12.36 -2.43
N PRO A 769 -11.18 13.37 -2.04
CA PRO A 769 -11.66 14.54 -1.29
C PRO A 769 -12.28 15.61 -2.20
N GLY A 770 -13.29 15.23 -2.99
CA GLY A 770 -13.88 16.10 -4.03
C GLY A 770 -14.47 17.42 -3.54
N ASN A 771 -14.79 17.52 -2.24
CA ASN A 771 -15.27 18.75 -1.59
C ASN A 771 -14.25 19.90 -1.56
N TRP A 772 -12.98 19.65 -1.92
CA TRP A 772 -11.93 20.67 -2.06
C TRP A 772 -11.77 21.21 -3.49
N THR A 773 -12.75 20.94 -4.36
CA THR A 773 -12.81 21.56 -5.69
C THR A 773 -13.28 23.01 -5.58
N LEU A 774 -12.62 23.92 -6.29
CA LEU A 774 -12.94 25.34 -6.34
C LEU A 774 -12.65 25.95 -7.71
N GLN A 775 -13.25 27.09 -8.01
CA GLN A 775 -12.98 27.89 -9.21
C GLN A 775 -12.15 29.12 -8.84
N LEU A 776 -11.15 29.46 -9.66
CA LEU A 776 -10.33 30.66 -9.51
C LEU A 776 -10.40 31.52 -10.77
N ALA A 777 -10.46 32.83 -10.59
CA ALA A 777 -10.29 33.80 -11.66
C ALA A 777 -9.02 34.64 -11.37
N LEU A 778 -7.98 34.47 -12.17
CA LEU A 778 -6.67 35.09 -11.97
C LEU A 778 -6.07 35.53 -13.31
N GLY A 779 -5.54 36.75 -13.38
CA GLY A 779 -4.87 37.27 -14.59
C GLY A 779 -5.74 37.23 -15.86
N GLY A 780 -7.06 37.41 -15.72
CA GLY A 780 -8.01 37.35 -16.84
C GLY A 780 -8.35 35.92 -17.32
N LYS A 781 -7.88 34.88 -16.63
CA LYS A 781 -8.16 33.46 -16.93
C LYS A 781 -8.99 32.82 -15.82
N ARG A 782 -9.74 31.77 -16.17
CA ARG A 782 -10.49 30.94 -15.22
C ARG A 782 -9.87 29.56 -15.10
N PHE A 783 -9.78 29.08 -13.87
CA PHE A 783 -9.20 27.78 -13.53
C PHE A 783 -10.16 26.99 -12.64
N VAL A 784 -10.30 25.70 -12.91
CA VAL A 784 -10.84 24.73 -11.96
C VAL A 784 -9.67 24.12 -11.22
N VAL A 785 -9.64 24.29 -9.89
CA VAL A 785 -8.66 23.64 -9.02
C VAL A 785 -9.36 22.53 -8.27
N ARG A 786 -8.82 21.31 -8.37
CA ARG A 786 -9.37 20.13 -7.68
C ARG A 786 -8.26 19.20 -7.20
N PRO A 787 -8.53 18.29 -6.24
CA PRO A 787 -7.59 17.23 -5.92
C PRO A 787 -7.27 16.41 -7.18
N MET A 788 -6.01 16.02 -7.31
CA MET A 788 -5.48 15.27 -8.45
C MET A 788 -6.01 13.84 -8.43
N LYS A 789 -6.48 13.32 -9.55
CA LYS A 789 -6.93 11.95 -9.69
C LYS A 789 -5.88 11.11 -10.43
N PRO A 790 -5.88 9.77 -10.29
CA PRO A 790 -4.98 8.91 -11.05
C PRO A 790 -5.00 9.16 -12.56
N GLU A 791 -6.17 9.48 -13.13
CA GLU A 791 -6.38 9.69 -14.57
C GLU A 791 -5.72 10.97 -15.12
N ASP A 792 -5.26 11.86 -14.24
CA ASP A 792 -4.58 13.11 -14.62
C ASP A 792 -3.17 12.89 -15.19
N GLU A 793 -2.73 11.64 -15.34
CA GLU A 793 -1.40 11.29 -15.81
C GLU A 793 -1.06 11.98 -17.14
N LEU A 794 -2.01 11.96 -18.09
CA LEU A 794 -1.85 12.60 -19.40
C LEU A 794 -1.80 14.13 -19.28
N LEU A 795 -2.64 14.74 -18.43
CA LEU A 795 -2.66 16.18 -18.20
C LEU A 795 -1.34 16.66 -17.60
N ILE A 796 -0.78 15.93 -16.62
CA ILE A 796 0.51 16.24 -16.01
C ILE A 796 1.65 16.05 -17.00
N GLY A 797 1.63 14.97 -17.80
CA GLY A 797 2.61 14.76 -18.87
C GLY A 797 2.63 15.92 -19.87
N ALA A 798 1.45 16.37 -20.31
CA ALA A 798 1.30 17.50 -21.22
C ALA A 798 1.77 18.83 -20.59
N MET A 799 1.47 19.07 -19.32
CA MET A 799 1.95 20.25 -18.58
C MET A 799 3.48 20.26 -18.48
N LEU A 800 4.10 19.15 -18.07
CA LEU A 800 5.55 19.03 -17.89
C LEU A 800 6.31 19.27 -19.19
N ALA A 801 5.75 18.87 -20.33
CA ALA A 801 6.33 19.14 -21.65
C ALA A 801 6.38 20.65 -22.01
N ARG A 802 5.57 21.49 -21.35
CA ARG A 802 5.51 22.94 -21.53
C ARG A 802 6.25 23.73 -20.44
N VAL A 803 6.94 23.04 -19.52
CA VAL A 803 7.79 23.68 -18.50
C VAL A 803 9.22 23.79 -19.04
N THR A 804 9.87 24.94 -18.84
CA THR A 804 11.25 25.13 -19.27
C THR A 804 12.21 24.20 -18.52
N ALA A 805 13.32 23.81 -19.16
CA ALA A 805 14.34 22.96 -18.53
C ALA A 805 14.92 23.58 -17.24
N GLU A 806 15.00 24.91 -17.20
CA GLU A 806 15.46 25.65 -16.02
C GLU A 806 14.47 25.52 -14.86
N ASP A 807 13.17 25.67 -15.10
CA ASP A 807 12.15 25.50 -14.05
C ASP A 807 12.07 24.06 -13.52
N LEU A 808 12.23 23.08 -14.42
CA LEU A 808 12.35 21.68 -14.01
C LEU A 808 13.61 21.47 -13.15
N ARG A 809 14.75 22.06 -13.53
CA ARG A 809 15.97 22.00 -12.74
C ARG A 809 15.80 22.67 -11.38
N LEU A 810 15.14 23.82 -11.32
CA LEU A 810 14.88 24.52 -10.05
C LEU A 810 13.97 23.72 -9.12
N ARG A 811 13.04 22.93 -9.68
CA ARG A 811 12.12 22.08 -8.91
C ARG A 811 12.73 20.73 -8.50
N PHE A 812 13.44 20.07 -9.40
CA PHE A 812 13.95 18.71 -9.22
C PHE A 812 15.44 18.65 -8.92
N PHE A 813 16.11 19.80 -8.81
CA PHE A 813 17.53 19.95 -8.48
C PHE A 813 18.46 19.22 -9.47
N ALA A 814 17.91 18.76 -10.59
CA ALA A 814 18.60 18.01 -11.64
C ALA A 814 17.82 18.15 -12.96
N PRO A 815 18.51 18.12 -14.11
CA PRO A 815 17.85 18.11 -15.41
C PRO A 815 17.12 16.78 -15.63
N LEU A 816 15.82 16.85 -15.89
CA LEU A 816 14.97 15.72 -16.28
C LEU A 816 15.01 15.51 -17.79
N LYS A 817 15.32 14.28 -18.23
CA LYS A 817 15.41 13.94 -19.67
C LYS A 817 14.18 13.23 -20.23
N SER A 818 13.36 12.59 -19.40
CA SER A 818 12.20 11.81 -19.84
C SER A 818 11.16 11.63 -18.75
N PHE A 819 9.87 11.68 -19.11
CA PHE A 819 8.74 11.42 -18.22
C PHE A 819 8.15 10.03 -18.53
N SER A 820 8.71 8.98 -17.94
CA SER A 820 8.16 7.62 -18.11
C SER A 820 6.78 7.48 -17.47
N HIS A 821 5.92 6.58 -17.98
CA HIS A 821 4.65 6.21 -17.35
C HIS A 821 4.79 5.92 -15.84
N ALA A 822 5.79 5.11 -15.46
CA ALA A 822 6.06 4.79 -14.04
C ALA A 822 6.39 6.01 -13.17
N PHE A 823 6.91 7.09 -13.76
CA PHE A 823 7.17 8.35 -13.05
C PHE A 823 5.88 9.15 -12.90
N LEU A 824 5.10 9.30 -13.97
CA LEU A 824 3.84 10.05 -13.95
C LEU A 824 2.78 9.38 -13.07
N ALA A 825 2.63 8.05 -13.14
CA ALA A 825 1.72 7.29 -12.28
C ALA A 825 2.02 7.48 -10.78
N ARG A 826 3.30 7.67 -10.40
CA ARG A 826 3.68 7.99 -9.00
C ARG A 826 3.29 9.42 -8.60
N LEU A 827 3.23 10.34 -9.56
CA LEU A 827 2.80 11.71 -9.30
C LEU A 827 1.28 11.81 -9.11
N THR A 828 0.50 10.99 -9.81
CA THR A 828 -0.97 11.09 -9.82
C THR A 828 -1.69 10.12 -8.90
N GLN A 829 -1.11 8.94 -8.61
CA GLN A 829 -1.73 7.96 -7.72
C GLN A 829 -1.36 8.22 -6.26
N LEU A 830 -2.08 9.15 -5.66
CA LEU A 830 -1.91 9.60 -4.28
C LEU A 830 -2.53 8.62 -3.28
N ASP A 831 -1.92 8.56 -2.10
CA ASP A 831 -2.56 8.06 -0.89
C ASP A 831 -3.05 9.24 -0.04
N TYR A 832 -4.35 9.56 -0.09
CA TYR A 832 -4.91 10.71 0.62
C TYR A 832 -4.79 10.66 2.15
N ALA A 833 -4.37 9.53 2.73
CA ALA A 833 -4.06 9.47 4.15
C ALA A 833 -2.75 10.20 4.49
N ARG A 834 -1.78 10.26 3.56
CA ARG A 834 -0.46 10.87 3.77
C ARG A 834 -0.08 11.91 2.72
N GLU A 835 -0.77 11.93 1.59
CA GLU A 835 -0.42 12.74 0.43
C GLU A 835 -1.61 13.55 -0.05
N MET A 836 -1.36 14.76 -0.53
CA MET A 836 -2.38 15.53 -1.23
C MET A 836 -1.73 16.24 -2.39
N ALA A 837 -2.39 16.29 -3.54
CA ALA A 837 -2.01 17.18 -4.62
C ALA A 837 -3.24 17.84 -5.22
N PHE A 838 -3.13 19.14 -5.51
CA PHE A 838 -4.12 19.89 -6.27
C PHE A 838 -3.58 20.16 -7.66
N ILE A 839 -4.44 20.01 -8.66
CA ILE A 839 -4.16 20.37 -10.05
C ILE A 839 -5.05 21.55 -10.44
N ALA A 840 -4.46 22.56 -11.08
CA ALA A 840 -5.17 23.68 -11.67
C ALA A 840 -5.34 23.42 -13.17
N ILE A 841 -6.58 23.47 -13.66
CA ILE A 841 -6.94 23.22 -15.06
C ILE A 841 -7.60 24.49 -15.62
N GLU A 842 -7.12 24.99 -16.75
CA GLU A 842 -7.67 26.20 -17.41
C GLU A 842 -8.99 25.85 -18.12
N GLU A 843 -10.11 26.51 -17.78
CA GLU A 843 -11.45 26.17 -18.32
C GLU A 843 -11.55 26.30 -19.84
N GLY A 844 -10.80 27.23 -20.44
CA GLY A 844 -10.87 27.48 -21.88
C GLY A 844 -10.15 26.42 -22.73
N SER A 845 -9.05 25.86 -22.22
CA SER A 845 -8.19 24.93 -22.97
C SER A 845 -8.31 23.48 -22.48
N GLY A 846 -8.76 23.27 -21.24
CA GLY A 846 -8.66 21.98 -20.56
C GLY A 846 -7.22 21.60 -20.17
N ASP A 847 -6.24 22.47 -20.40
CA ASP A 847 -4.84 22.19 -20.11
C ASP A 847 -4.54 22.39 -18.62
N ALA A 848 -3.67 21.52 -18.09
CA ALA A 848 -3.12 21.71 -16.76
C ALA A 848 -2.16 22.92 -16.73
N ALA A 849 -2.43 23.83 -15.79
CA ALA A 849 -1.73 25.09 -15.58
C ALA A 849 -0.64 24.99 -14.50
N GLY A 850 -0.82 24.09 -13.54
CA GLY A 850 0.11 23.88 -12.43
C GLY A 850 -0.40 22.85 -11.44
N ALA A 851 0.48 22.37 -10.58
CA ALA A 851 0.15 21.47 -9.50
C ALA A 851 0.93 21.81 -8.23
N VAL A 852 0.30 21.61 -7.08
CA VAL A 852 0.91 21.67 -5.75
C VAL A 852 0.68 20.34 -5.05
N ARG A 853 1.65 19.88 -4.27
CA ARG A 853 1.62 18.60 -3.55
C ARG A 853 2.14 18.79 -2.13
N LEU A 854 1.65 17.93 -1.25
CA LEU A 854 2.02 17.76 0.13
C LEU A 854 2.24 16.27 0.42
N HIS A 855 3.26 15.93 1.19
CA HIS A 855 3.56 14.58 1.64
C HIS A 855 3.89 14.61 3.14
N ALA A 856 3.00 14.07 3.95
CA ALA A 856 3.15 13.95 5.39
C ALA A 856 4.13 12.85 5.76
N ASP A 857 4.84 13.05 6.86
CA ASP A 857 5.67 12.02 7.46
C ASP A 857 4.80 10.89 8.06
N PRO A 858 5.35 9.69 8.34
CA PRO A 858 4.57 8.59 8.91
C PRO A 858 3.96 8.87 10.28
N GLY A 859 4.51 9.82 11.03
CA GLY A 859 3.96 10.30 12.29
C GLY A 859 2.78 11.26 12.13
N HIS A 860 2.52 11.74 10.90
CA HIS A 860 1.51 12.75 10.57
C HIS A 860 1.66 14.05 11.38
N VAL A 861 2.90 14.45 11.62
CA VAL A 861 3.27 15.66 12.39
C VAL A 861 3.72 16.77 11.45
N GLU A 862 4.58 16.44 10.49
CA GLU A 862 5.15 17.39 9.53
C GLU A 862 4.90 16.93 8.11
N ALA A 863 4.84 17.88 7.17
CA ALA A 863 4.69 17.54 5.77
C ALA A 863 5.60 18.36 4.85
N GLU A 864 6.16 17.68 3.85
CA GLU A 864 6.93 18.31 2.79
C GLU A 864 6.00 18.78 1.67
N TYR A 865 6.12 20.04 1.25
CA TYR A 865 5.38 20.55 0.10
C TYR A 865 6.25 20.67 -1.15
N ALA A 866 5.56 20.67 -2.29
CA ALA A 866 6.14 20.81 -3.61
C ALA A 866 5.18 21.55 -4.55
N ILE A 867 5.67 22.47 -5.37
CA ILE A 867 4.84 23.18 -6.35
C ILE A 867 5.54 23.31 -7.69
N LEU A 868 4.79 23.20 -8.78
CA LEU A 868 5.26 23.44 -10.14
C LEU A 868 4.14 24.06 -10.98
N LEU A 869 4.46 25.11 -11.74
CA LEU A 869 3.53 25.77 -12.65
C LEU A 869 4.10 25.72 -14.07
N ARG A 870 3.20 25.84 -15.07
CA ARG A 870 3.60 26.10 -16.45
C ARG A 870 4.37 27.44 -16.52
N SER A 871 5.50 27.45 -17.22
CA SER A 871 6.44 28.58 -17.17
C SER A 871 5.85 29.89 -17.70
N ASP A 872 4.90 29.83 -18.62
CA ASP A 872 4.15 30.95 -19.22
C ASP A 872 3.03 31.52 -18.33
N LEU A 873 2.68 30.84 -17.23
CA LEU A 873 1.62 31.25 -16.30
C LEU A 873 2.15 31.83 -14.99
N LYS A 874 3.44 32.19 -14.95
CA LYS A 874 4.04 32.88 -13.79
C LYS A 874 3.55 34.32 -13.70
N GLY A 875 3.53 34.85 -12.48
CA GLY A 875 3.19 36.26 -12.21
C GLY A 875 1.69 36.58 -12.15
N ILE A 876 0.78 35.64 -12.45
CA ILE A 876 -0.68 35.85 -12.38
C ILE A 876 -1.29 35.55 -10.99
N GLY A 877 -0.47 35.15 -10.02
CA GLY A 877 -0.93 34.79 -8.66
C GLY A 877 -1.31 33.31 -8.45
N LEU A 878 -1.30 32.48 -9.50
CA LEU A 878 -1.71 31.06 -9.42
C LEU A 878 -0.88 30.27 -8.38
N GLY A 879 0.43 30.47 -8.32
CA GLY A 879 1.30 29.79 -7.36
C GLY A 879 0.97 30.10 -5.90
N ARG A 880 0.60 31.36 -5.61
CA ARG A 880 0.15 31.78 -4.28
C ARG A 880 -1.17 31.08 -3.92
N ALA A 881 -2.16 31.12 -4.82
CA ALA A 881 -3.45 30.50 -4.57
C ALA A 881 -3.35 28.99 -4.31
N LEU A 882 -2.50 28.28 -5.07
CA LEU A 882 -2.24 26.86 -4.84
C LEU A 882 -1.52 26.60 -3.50
N MET A 883 -0.53 27.41 -3.14
CA MET A 883 0.15 27.30 -1.86
C MET A 883 -0.78 27.57 -0.67
N GLU A 884 -1.64 28.59 -0.75
CA GLU A 884 -2.64 28.87 0.27
C GLU A 884 -3.62 27.69 0.44
N LEU A 885 -4.09 27.13 -0.68
CA LEU A 885 -4.99 25.97 -0.67
C LEU A 885 -4.36 24.74 -0.01
N ILE A 886 -3.10 24.42 -0.32
CA ILE A 886 -2.43 23.25 0.30
C ILE A 886 -2.11 23.48 1.78
N ILE A 887 -1.87 24.72 2.20
CA ILE A 887 -1.70 25.09 3.62
C ILE A 887 -3.04 24.95 4.36
N ASP A 888 -4.15 25.39 3.76
CA ASP A 888 -5.48 25.21 4.33
C ASP A 888 -5.85 23.73 4.47
N TRP A 889 -5.47 22.90 3.48
CA TRP A 889 -5.56 21.45 3.60
C TRP A 889 -4.70 20.92 4.75
N ALA A 890 -3.44 21.32 4.85
CA ALA A 890 -2.54 20.87 5.93
C ALA A 890 -3.09 21.19 7.33
N LYS A 891 -3.72 22.36 7.49
CA LYS A 891 -4.41 22.75 8.73
C LYS A 891 -5.64 21.90 9.00
N ALA A 892 -6.44 21.60 7.97
CA ALA A 892 -7.59 20.69 8.09
C ALA A 892 -7.18 19.26 8.46
N GLU A 893 -5.99 18.84 8.04
CA GLU A 893 -5.35 17.57 8.41
C GLU A 893 -4.63 17.61 9.76
N THR A 894 -4.72 18.71 10.50
CA THR A 894 -4.09 18.89 11.84
C THR A 894 -2.57 18.73 11.85
N LEU A 895 -1.90 18.93 10.71
CA LEU A 895 -0.45 18.93 10.65
C LEU A 895 0.12 20.10 11.45
N GLN A 896 1.25 19.88 12.11
CA GLN A 896 1.88 20.88 12.97
C GLN A 896 2.86 21.78 12.20
N ARG A 897 3.49 21.25 11.14
CA ARG A 897 4.50 21.99 10.37
C ARG A 897 4.47 21.59 8.90
N VAL A 898 4.68 22.58 8.03
CA VAL A 898 4.88 22.37 6.59
C VAL A 898 6.26 22.88 6.21
N HIS A 899 7.05 22.09 5.48
CA HIS A 899 8.42 22.45 5.12
C HIS A 899 8.78 22.06 3.69
N SER A 900 9.90 22.57 3.18
CA SER A 900 10.48 22.15 1.91
C SER A 900 11.96 22.59 1.81
N GLN A 901 12.64 22.11 0.78
CA GLN A 901 13.97 22.57 0.39
C GLN A 901 13.89 23.34 -0.92
N VAL A 902 14.52 24.51 -0.97
CA VAL A 902 14.51 25.40 -2.13
C VAL A 902 15.94 25.77 -2.48
N LEU A 903 16.31 25.69 -3.77
CA LEU A 903 17.63 26.15 -4.21
C LEU A 903 17.81 27.64 -3.89
N ALA A 904 19.00 28.01 -3.40
CA ALA A 904 19.31 29.37 -2.98
C ALA A 904 19.14 30.41 -4.10
N GLU A 905 19.29 29.98 -5.36
CA GLU A 905 19.12 30.78 -6.58
C GLU A 905 17.64 30.92 -7.01
N ASN A 906 16.71 30.16 -6.45
CA ASN A 906 15.28 30.26 -6.77
C ASN A 906 14.62 31.42 -6.01
N GLY A 907 15.04 32.65 -6.35
CA GLY A 907 14.55 33.89 -5.76
C GLY A 907 13.02 34.03 -5.74
N PRO A 908 12.30 33.74 -6.85
CA PRO A 908 10.84 33.81 -6.88
C PRO A 908 10.15 32.91 -5.86
N MET A 909 10.60 31.65 -5.71
CA MET A 909 10.03 30.73 -4.73
C MET A 909 10.32 31.18 -3.29
N LEU A 910 11.55 31.62 -3.01
CA LEU A 910 11.93 32.13 -1.69
C LEU A 910 11.15 33.40 -1.31
N ALA A 911 10.83 34.27 -2.28
CA ALA A 911 9.96 35.43 -2.04
C ALA A 911 8.53 34.98 -1.70
N LEU A 912 7.96 34.05 -2.48
CA LEU A 912 6.64 33.48 -2.18
C LEU A 912 6.57 32.85 -0.79
N CYS A 913 7.59 32.08 -0.38
CA CYS A 913 7.68 31.50 0.95
C CYS A 913 7.63 32.58 2.05
N ARG A 914 8.44 33.63 1.95
CA ARG A 914 8.46 34.71 2.95
C ARG A 914 7.12 35.42 3.04
N ASP A 915 6.49 35.70 1.91
CA ASP A 915 5.18 36.35 1.87
C ASP A 915 4.05 35.49 2.49
N LEU A 916 4.22 34.17 2.49
CA LEU A 916 3.29 33.22 3.13
C LEU A 916 3.66 32.92 4.59
N GLY A 917 4.68 33.59 5.13
CA GLY A 917 5.09 33.45 6.53
C GLY A 917 6.05 32.29 6.81
N PHE A 918 6.67 31.68 5.79
CA PHE A 918 7.69 30.66 6.01
C PHE A 918 8.99 31.28 6.53
N GLU A 919 9.57 30.67 7.55
CA GLU A 919 10.94 30.91 7.95
C GLU A 919 11.89 30.31 6.93
N VAL A 920 12.91 31.08 6.54
CA VAL A 920 13.92 30.66 5.55
C VAL A 920 15.29 30.58 6.22
N THR A 921 15.83 29.38 6.33
CA THR A 921 17.13 29.11 6.97
C THR A 921 18.12 28.47 5.99
N LEU A 922 19.41 28.55 6.31
CA LEU A 922 20.47 27.87 5.58
C LEU A 922 20.40 26.36 5.83
N ASP A 923 20.56 25.54 4.79
CA ASP A 923 20.76 24.11 5.01
C ASP A 923 22.18 23.86 5.55
N PRO A 924 22.33 23.23 6.72
CA PRO A 924 23.64 22.96 7.33
C PRO A 924 24.49 21.96 6.53
N GLU A 925 23.89 21.12 5.70
CA GLU A 925 24.61 20.12 4.90
C GLU A 925 24.93 20.62 3.49
N GLU A 926 24.17 21.57 2.96
CA GLU A 926 24.30 22.04 1.57
C GLU A 926 24.01 23.54 1.39
N ILE A 927 25.07 24.35 1.23
CA ILE A 927 25.00 25.82 1.17
C ILE A 927 24.16 26.34 -0.03
N SER A 928 24.08 25.56 -1.12
CA SER A 928 23.25 25.84 -2.31
C SER A 928 21.75 25.67 -2.06
N VAL A 929 21.34 25.21 -0.88
CA VAL A 929 19.95 24.94 -0.51
C VAL A 929 19.53 25.84 0.66
N ARG A 930 18.25 26.17 0.69
CA ARG A 930 17.57 26.83 1.80
C ARG A 930 16.49 25.89 2.32
N ARG A 931 16.37 25.77 3.63
CA ARG A 931 15.23 25.12 4.28
C ARG A 931 14.16 26.17 4.50
N VAL A 932 12.93 25.85 4.11
CA VAL A 932 11.77 26.71 4.36
C VAL A 932 10.78 25.95 5.21
N ALA A 933 10.29 26.56 6.29
CA ALA A 933 9.36 25.92 7.22
C ALA A 933 8.30 26.91 7.70
N LEU A 934 7.07 26.43 7.85
CA LEU A 934 5.93 27.15 8.39
C LEU A 934 5.36 26.34 9.56
N ASP A 935 5.36 26.93 10.75
CA ASP A 935 4.68 26.35 11.91
C ASP A 935 3.18 26.64 11.82
N LEU A 936 2.37 25.60 11.81
CA LEU A 936 0.92 25.71 11.71
C LEU A 936 0.24 25.87 13.08
N ARG A 937 0.97 25.67 14.19
CA ARG A 937 0.44 25.82 15.56
C ARG A 937 0.27 27.29 15.95
N GLU A 938 1.18 28.14 15.47
CA GLU A 938 1.17 29.59 15.73
C GLU A 938 0.29 30.37 14.75
N ALA A 939 -0.07 29.76 13.61
CA ALA A 939 -0.89 30.34 12.56
C ALA A 939 -2.40 30.33 12.90
N GLY A 940 -2.77 30.86 14.06
CA GLY A 940 -4.17 31.07 14.47
C GLY A 940 -4.85 32.13 13.60
N GLY A 941 -5.59 31.72 12.57
CA GLY A 941 -6.31 32.67 11.72
C GLY A 941 -7.41 32.05 10.84
N LYS A 942 -8.68 32.33 11.21
CA LYS A 942 -9.96 32.07 10.50
C LYS A 942 -10.05 30.70 9.80
N GLY A 943 -10.75 29.76 10.44
CA GLY A 943 -10.88 28.37 9.98
C GLY A 943 -11.33 28.16 8.53
N PRO A 944 -11.04 26.96 7.96
CA PRO A 944 -11.16 26.66 6.52
C PRO A 944 -12.58 26.83 5.97
N ALA A 945 -13.62 26.62 6.79
CA ALA A 945 -15.02 26.67 6.38
C ALA A 945 -15.52 28.07 5.95
N LYS A 946 -14.99 29.16 6.53
CA LYS A 946 -15.44 30.53 6.17
C LYS A 946 -14.84 31.04 4.85
N ARG A 947 -13.67 30.53 4.45
CA ARG A 947 -12.97 30.97 3.23
C ARG A 947 -13.47 30.22 1.98
N LEU A 948 -13.74 28.92 2.10
CA LEU A 948 -14.42 28.12 1.07
C LEU A 948 -15.84 28.64 0.78
N ALA A 949 -16.55 29.16 1.77
CA ALA A 949 -17.84 29.82 1.58
C ALA A 949 -17.73 31.18 0.84
N ALA A 950 -16.67 31.95 1.10
CA ALA A 950 -16.46 33.26 0.46
C ALA A 950 -16.00 33.15 -1.01
N ILE A 951 -15.32 32.07 -1.39
CA ILE A 951 -14.88 31.79 -2.78
C ILE A 951 -16.02 31.23 -3.64
N ARG A 952 -17.07 30.65 -3.03
CA ARG A 952 -18.25 30.11 -3.73
C ARG A 952 -19.30 31.16 -4.11
N SER A 953 -19.17 32.40 -3.65
CA SER A 953 -20.08 33.48 -4.02
C SER A 953 -19.66 34.10 -5.36
N PRO A 954 -20.60 34.33 -6.30
CA PRO A 954 -20.29 35.06 -7.53
C PRO A 954 -19.81 36.49 -7.19
N PRO A 955 -19.02 37.14 -8.06
CA PRO A 955 -18.59 38.51 -7.82
C PRO A 955 -19.84 39.41 -7.78
N ASN A 956 -20.12 40.02 -6.63
CA ASN A 956 -21.10 41.09 -6.52
C ASN A 956 -20.71 42.22 -7.49
N GLU A 957 -21.65 42.63 -8.33
CA GLU A 957 -21.56 43.88 -9.10
C GLU A 957 -21.30 45.06 -8.15
N PRO A 958 -20.51 46.08 -8.53
CA PRO A 958 -20.35 47.27 -7.72
C PRO A 958 -21.68 48.02 -7.63
N ASP A 959 -22.17 48.31 -6.42
CA ASP A 959 -23.28 49.23 -6.21
C ASP A 959 -22.78 50.67 -6.40
N TRP A 960 -23.23 51.33 -7.48
CA TRP A 960 -22.92 52.74 -7.77
C TRP A 960 -23.91 53.72 -7.12
N SER A 961 -24.69 53.31 -6.12
CA SER A 961 -25.57 54.24 -5.40
C SER A 961 -25.00 54.60 -4.03
N THR A 962 -25.05 55.89 -3.68
CA THR A 962 -24.66 56.52 -2.39
C THR A 962 -23.21 57.00 -2.23
N ARG A 963 -22.84 58.01 -3.03
CA ARG A 963 -22.10 59.18 -2.48
C ARG A 963 -23.05 60.36 -2.34
N SER A 964 -23.47 60.64 -1.12
CA SER A 964 -24.02 61.93 -0.69
C SER A 964 -23.84 62.03 0.83
N GLY A 965 -23.02 62.97 1.28
CA GLY A 965 -22.71 63.22 2.69
C GLY A 965 -21.22 63.44 2.90
#